data_AF-A0A5T6NTG0-F1
#
_entry.id   AF-A0A5T6NTG0-F1
#
_cell.length_a   1.000
_cell.length_b   1.000
_cell.length_c   1.000
_cell.angle_alpha   90.00
_cell.angle_beta   90.00
_cell.angle_gamma   90.00
#
_symmetry.space_group_name_H-M   'P 1'
#
loop_
_entity.id
_entity.type
_entity.pdbx_description
1 polymer ?
#
loop_
_entity_poly.entity_id
_entity_poly.type
_entity_poly.pdbx_seq_one_letter_code
_entity_poly.pdbx_strand_id
1 'polypeptide(L)'
;TTNNALTLNGTTETTTGVKVTGSTLSAATLNVNGVARVQGTGFSLATSQLLGGLADLTNVSLSSAGSAAGAQNVLDNSIVNDANRDTLLAKRIENMTTVDMAGNAIFDDSAKSDKGWTQDYTLADLPNHGWVFNNTSVTAGGDVSLKGAGFTNSVVTITNGNLSIDNGGPAPLTGTTLTVDGGVNVHAGAGSIDLKNGNISAKGNITLKADAGSIAISGKNASVKANITSTEGGVNLVSMQAINITNANFLADKDISLNVASEVMGTLGIGNASFTSQSGDVDLFLDTKKINPIITTVDSQYGGLIFSGENSFEAKNINISALSSKDARGFSLLFESGAILNLKGETHINASNESNGTRSNEAGLGSRYRRTQINVSDGDLYITASALSGSAILSLAATGQWADAGFEFVLNNSNLYIDANSKFRNGITLGGYGGSTYANGLTFKGNGNVSVHGQGALGGIILSRLYTGELDGNVQLTGVGGSAAGIDASLNTVFQGGVSLSGSSADDVGVLLSFGPGIQEHNMNLNGSNVAGSSENGSAGILIKGKNISFTNGTLTGTATSGNGSGVVLTGGGNYTLDGASITGTAADGSGIAVNGTLTVNNGTVVKGLATGGGNGVTVSGDLVTDSGDGISITGTAFSGDGVKVDGDTTLTNAMLNGSADSGNGVNIAGNLTTDSATQVSGHAASGTGVNLGAALTGASVKGSSDTGTGVQLADNAVVTEAVLNGTSASGDGVTFTGNVKMDDTSAAKLNASSTSGTGLKLADNANVSIQTITKVTQEKKDADGNPVLDADGNPETETITTQAPVTTPVTLTGTSEQGSGIATEGNVSISGIVLNGSTTADTGTGVSLGGNLTIADDISGVTAGATGNGTALVVNNASIHSDGYTDSGKDFVINASVSGNGTAIKTQGSSQLDEVVLNGNATGGGTAVELGGQVSGANITGTSDSGTAVRVTDGAGVDGSAVKGHSDSGTGLQVSGNASLNNSDLSGTTQTGTGAAVTGSLTADTSSQVTGSATQDGGTGVTVDGSVTGATVTGDATSGDAVRIADGSQFTGADIKGTSVTGSGIKTQGNVSLEGGTQLAGGSQQGAALDVSGTLNHDP
;
A
#
# COMPACT_ATOMS: atom_id res chain seq x y z
N THR A 1 -8.61 -69.41 -76.70
CA THR A 1 -7.90 -69.78 -75.46
C THR A 1 -8.57 -69.05 -74.31
N THR A 2 -9.67 -69.61 -73.79
CA THR A 2 -9.71 -70.36 -72.51
C THR A 2 -9.66 -69.55 -71.21
N ASN A 3 -9.60 -68.21 -71.21
CA ASN A 3 -9.85 -67.43 -69.98
C ASN A 3 -10.74 -66.21 -70.26
N ASN A 4 -12.07 -66.37 -70.18
CA ASN A 4 -13.06 -65.31 -70.37
C ASN A 4 -13.22 -64.47 -69.08
N ALA A 5 -12.12 -63.88 -68.60
CA ALA A 5 -12.02 -63.17 -67.32
C ALA A 5 -12.03 -61.64 -67.49
N LEU A 6 -12.89 -60.93 -66.77
CA LEU A 6 -12.88 -59.46 -66.67
C LEU A 6 -12.14 -59.05 -65.40
N THR A 7 -11.10 -58.22 -65.52
CA THR A 7 -10.33 -57.73 -64.36
C THR A 7 -10.36 -56.21 -64.28
N LEU A 8 -10.75 -55.68 -63.13
CA LEU A 8 -10.79 -54.25 -62.81
C LEU A 8 -9.75 -53.96 -61.72
N ASN A 9 -8.78 -53.10 -62.00
CA ASN A 9 -7.73 -52.70 -61.06
C ASN A 9 -7.73 -51.18 -60.90
N GLY A 10 -7.60 -50.69 -59.67
CA GLY A 10 -7.48 -49.25 -59.43
C GLY A 10 -6.94 -48.94 -58.04
N THR A 11 -6.10 -47.90 -57.95
CA THR A 11 -5.44 -47.46 -56.72
C THR A 11 -5.66 -45.98 -56.54
N THR A 12 -5.98 -45.59 -55.32
CA THR A 12 -6.11 -44.20 -54.88
C THR A 12 -5.44 -44.03 -53.52
N GLU A 13 -5.15 -42.79 -53.16
CA GLU A 13 -4.70 -42.48 -51.80
C GLU A 13 -5.91 -42.28 -50.87
N THR A 14 -6.96 -41.53 -51.29
CA THR A 14 -8.00 -41.03 -50.36
C THR A 14 -9.46 -41.22 -50.80
N THR A 15 -9.74 -41.70 -52.02
CA THR A 15 -11.11 -41.76 -52.57
C THR A 15 -11.57 -43.19 -52.81
N THR A 16 -11.86 -43.60 -54.06
CA THR A 16 -12.25 -44.97 -54.40
C THR A 16 -11.23 -45.60 -55.34
N GLY A 17 -10.70 -46.78 -55.00
CA GLY A 17 -9.75 -47.51 -55.85
C GLY A 17 -10.40 -47.98 -57.15
N VAL A 18 -11.47 -48.78 -57.06
CA VAL A 18 -12.32 -49.16 -58.20
C VAL A 18 -13.76 -48.72 -57.97
N LYS A 19 -14.32 -47.91 -58.87
CA LYS A 19 -15.73 -47.48 -58.82
C LYS A 19 -16.47 -47.95 -60.07
N VAL A 20 -17.49 -48.78 -59.88
CA VAL A 20 -18.40 -49.25 -60.94
C VAL A 20 -19.80 -48.76 -60.60
N THR A 21 -20.42 -48.01 -61.52
CA THR A 21 -21.76 -47.45 -61.31
C THR A 21 -22.56 -47.53 -62.61
N GLY A 22 -23.84 -47.93 -62.54
CA GLY A 22 -24.74 -47.91 -63.72
C GLY A 22 -24.39 -48.93 -64.80
N SER A 23 -23.66 -50.00 -64.47
CA SER A 23 -23.03 -50.89 -65.47
C SER A 23 -23.60 -52.31 -65.45
N THR A 24 -23.63 -52.98 -66.60
CA THR A 24 -23.96 -54.42 -66.72
C THR A 24 -22.69 -55.21 -67.06
N LEU A 25 -22.27 -56.13 -66.19
CA LEU A 25 -21.06 -56.94 -66.36
C LEU A 25 -21.43 -58.40 -66.64
N SER A 26 -20.82 -58.98 -67.68
CA SER A 26 -20.99 -60.39 -68.04
C SER A 26 -19.65 -60.97 -68.53
N ALA A 27 -19.18 -62.02 -67.87
CA ALA A 27 -17.95 -62.75 -68.17
C ALA A 27 -18.02 -64.15 -67.56
N ALA A 28 -17.04 -65.03 -67.82
CA ALA A 28 -16.95 -66.30 -67.10
C ALA A 28 -16.43 -66.11 -65.66
N THR A 29 -15.54 -65.12 -65.46
CA THR A 29 -15.06 -64.70 -64.13
C THR A 29 -14.88 -63.18 -64.08
N LEU A 30 -15.05 -62.59 -62.89
CA LEU A 30 -14.82 -61.16 -62.62
C LEU A 30 -13.84 -61.00 -61.46
N ASN A 31 -12.77 -60.23 -61.64
CA ASN A 31 -11.81 -59.88 -60.60
C ASN A 31 -11.84 -58.37 -60.37
N VAL A 32 -12.10 -57.92 -59.13
CA VAL A 32 -12.09 -56.50 -58.76
C VAL A 32 -11.02 -56.28 -57.68
N ASN A 33 -9.97 -55.53 -58.02
CA ASN A 33 -8.87 -55.22 -57.12
C ASN A 33 -8.76 -53.70 -56.93
N GLY A 34 -9.30 -53.20 -55.83
CA GLY A 34 -9.37 -51.77 -55.54
C GLY A 34 -8.63 -51.37 -54.27
N VAL A 35 -7.68 -50.45 -54.38
CA VAL A 35 -6.79 -50.07 -53.27
C VAL A 35 -6.98 -48.60 -52.88
N ALA A 36 -7.24 -48.33 -51.60
CA ALA A 36 -7.29 -46.98 -51.02
C ALA A 36 -6.27 -46.88 -49.87
N ARG A 37 -5.10 -46.30 -50.14
CA ARG A 37 -3.90 -46.42 -49.29
C ARG A 37 -3.92 -45.63 -47.98
N VAL A 38 -4.66 -44.52 -47.91
CA VAL A 38 -4.76 -43.66 -46.73
C VAL A 38 -6.16 -43.73 -46.11
N GLN A 39 -7.20 -43.50 -46.91
CA GLN A 39 -8.59 -43.56 -46.49
C GLN A 39 -9.53 -43.74 -47.70
N GLY A 40 -10.80 -44.05 -47.45
CA GLY A 40 -11.84 -44.08 -48.48
C GLY A 40 -12.38 -45.47 -48.75
N THR A 41 -12.54 -45.83 -50.03
CA THR A 41 -13.19 -47.07 -50.46
C THR A 41 -12.24 -47.90 -51.32
N GLY A 42 -12.01 -49.17 -50.97
CA GLY A 42 -11.20 -50.08 -51.80
C GLY A 42 -11.86 -50.25 -53.17
N PHE A 43 -13.03 -50.89 -53.18
CA PHE A 43 -13.91 -50.95 -54.35
C PHE A 43 -15.37 -50.61 -54.01
N SER A 44 -16.08 -50.07 -55.00
CA SER A 44 -17.50 -49.79 -54.95
C SER A 44 -18.18 -50.28 -56.22
N LEU A 45 -19.13 -51.21 -56.10
CA LEU A 45 -20.05 -51.58 -57.17
C LEU A 45 -21.46 -51.17 -56.72
N ALA A 46 -22.00 -50.16 -57.41
CA ALA A 46 -23.32 -49.61 -57.11
C ALA A 46 -24.17 -49.53 -58.38
N THR A 47 -25.49 -49.60 -58.25
CA THR A 47 -26.48 -49.47 -59.32
C THR A 47 -26.10 -50.22 -60.61
N SER A 48 -25.56 -51.43 -60.47
CA SER A 48 -24.95 -52.24 -61.54
C SER A 48 -25.50 -53.66 -61.51
N GLN A 49 -25.30 -54.44 -62.58
CA GLN A 49 -25.85 -55.80 -62.70
C GLN A 49 -24.76 -56.80 -63.07
N LEU A 50 -24.74 -57.95 -62.41
CA LEU A 50 -23.92 -59.10 -62.78
C LEU A 50 -24.81 -60.15 -63.45
N LEU A 51 -24.50 -60.52 -64.69
CA LEU A 51 -25.30 -61.46 -65.47
C LEU A 51 -24.60 -62.81 -65.67
N GLY A 52 -25.39 -63.85 -65.96
CA GLY A 52 -24.90 -65.18 -66.28
C GLY A 52 -24.15 -65.81 -65.11
N GLY A 53 -22.97 -66.38 -65.37
CA GLY A 53 -22.16 -67.08 -64.36
C GLY A 53 -21.55 -66.19 -63.26
N LEU A 54 -21.82 -64.88 -63.27
CA LEU A 54 -21.39 -63.93 -62.24
C LEU A 54 -22.50 -63.59 -61.21
N ALA A 55 -23.77 -63.90 -61.52
CA ALA A 55 -24.93 -63.43 -60.77
C ALA A 55 -25.03 -64.01 -59.34
N ASP A 56 -24.57 -65.24 -59.16
CA ASP A 56 -24.52 -65.93 -57.86
C ASP A 56 -23.26 -65.58 -57.04
N LEU A 57 -22.39 -64.73 -57.59
CA LEU A 57 -21.07 -64.33 -57.05
C LEU A 57 -20.04 -65.45 -56.95
N THR A 58 -20.32 -66.68 -57.40
CA THR A 58 -19.38 -67.82 -57.30
C THR A 58 -18.10 -67.54 -58.09
N ASN A 59 -18.22 -66.99 -59.30
CA ASN A 59 -17.09 -66.68 -60.19
C ASN A 59 -16.59 -65.23 -60.06
N VAL A 60 -16.86 -64.57 -58.93
CA VAL A 60 -16.43 -63.20 -58.64
C VAL A 60 -15.39 -63.17 -57.53
N SER A 61 -14.22 -62.60 -57.82
CA SER A 61 -13.15 -62.31 -56.86
C SER A 61 -13.13 -60.82 -56.54
N LEU A 62 -13.11 -60.48 -55.26
CA LEU A 62 -13.11 -59.11 -54.74
C LEU A 62 -11.92 -58.96 -53.80
N SER A 63 -11.06 -57.96 -54.03
CA SER A 63 -9.92 -57.68 -53.17
C SER A 63 -9.73 -56.17 -53.00
N SER A 64 -9.37 -55.83 -51.77
CA SER A 64 -8.94 -54.51 -51.33
C SER A 64 -7.57 -54.53 -50.66
N ALA A 65 -6.78 -55.58 -50.93
CA ALA A 65 -5.45 -55.77 -50.38
C ALA A 65 -4.55 -54.54 -50.61
N GLY A 66 -3.91 -54.06 -49.55
CA GLY A 66 -3.07 -52.86 -49.58
C GLY A 66 -3.81 -51.55 -49.29
N SER A 67 -5.13 -51.60 -49.04
CA SER A 67 -5.86 -50.44 -48.51
C SER A 67 -5.59 -50.22 -47.02
N ALA A 68 -5.79 -49.00 -46.55
CA ALA A 68 -5.71 -48.67 -45.13
C ALA A 68 -6.79 -49.40 -44.30
N ALA A 69 -6.52 -49.63 -43.01
CA ALA A 69 -7.43 -50.33 -42.10
C ALA A 69 -8.81 -49.68 -41.90
N GLY A 70 -8.95 -48.39 -42.24
CA GLY A 70 -10.22 -47.66 -42.24
C GLY A 70 -10.92 -47.59 -43.61
N ALA A 71 -10.30 -48.13 -44.67
CA ALA A 71 -10.95 -48.20 -45.97
C ALA A 71 -12.07 -49.24 -45.92
N GLN A 72 -13.21 -48.93 -46.52
CA GLN A 72 -14.35 -49.86 -46.61
C GLN A 72 -14.58 -50.29 -48.06
N ASN A 73 -15.33 -51.36 -48.28
CA ASN A 73 -15.81 -51.74 -49.60
C ASN A 73 -17.33 -51.58 -49.66
N VAL A 74 -17.89 -51.33 -50.84
CA VAL A 74 -19.32 -51.09 -51.00
C VAL A 74 -19.90 -51.96 -52.11
N LEU A 75 -20.89 -52.77 -51.76
CA LEU A 75 -21.76 -53.49 -52.68
C LEU A 75 -23.21 -53.14 -52.32
N ASP A 76 -23.95 -52.52 -53.23
CA ASP A 76 -25.36 -52.21 -52.99
C ASP A 76 -26.30 -53.35 -53.40
N ASN A 77 -27.60 -53.12 -53.21
CA ASN A 77 -28.65 -54.09 -53.47
C ASN A 77 -28.81 -54.47 -54.96
N SER A 78 -28.13 -53.78 -55.87
CA SER A 78 -28.12 -54.15 -57.30
C SER A 78 -27.18 -55.33 -57.58
N ILE A 79 -26.19 -55.53 -56.71
CA ILE A 79 -25.21 -56.63 -56.78
C ILE A 79 -25.59 -57.76 -55.82
N VAL A 80 -26.07 -57.41 -54.61
CA VAL A 80 -26.36 -58.37 -53.54
C VAL A 80 -27.86 -58.47 -53.30
N ASN A 81 -28.38 -59.71 -53.25
CA ASN A 81 -29.77 -60.02 -52.92
C ASN A 81 -29.84 -61.32 -52.11
N ASP A 82 -31.03 -61.71 -51.67
CA ASP A 82 -31.22 -62.89 -50.81
C ASP A 82 -30.70 -64.20 -51.41
N ALA A 83 -30.65 -64.33 -52.74
CA ALA A 83 -30.20 -65.55 -53.41
C ALA A 83 -28.67 -65.69 -53.46
N ASN A 84 -27.90 -64.59 -53.38
CA ASN A 84 -26.43 -64.61 -53.49
C ASN A 84 -25.71 -64.10 -52.24
N ARG A 85 -26.44 -63.59 -51.24
CA ARG A 85 -25.90 -63.05 -49.99
C ARG A 85 -25.01 -64.05 -49.26
N ASP A 86 -25.46 -65.28 -49.05
CA ASP A 86 -24.68 -66.27 -48.29
C ASP A 86 -23.38 -66.64 -49.02
N THR A 87 -23.39 -66.66 -50.36
CA THR A 87 -22.18 -66.80 -51.18
C THR A 87 -21.22 -65.63 -51.00
N LEU A 88 -21.74 -64.40 -50.87
CA LEU A 88 -20.93 -63.23 -50.56
C LEU A 88 -20.33 -63.32 -49.16
N LEU A 89 -21.14 -63.61 -48.14
CA LEU A 89 -20.71 -63.66 -46.73
C LEU A 89 -19.64 -64.73 -46.47
N ALA A 90 -19.56 -65.76 -47.32
CA ALA A 90 -18.50 -66.77 -47.28
C ALA A 90 -17.16 -66.30 -47.92
N LYS A 91 -17.12 -65.13 -48.56
CA LYS A 91 -15.89 -64.61 -49.20
C LYS A 91 -14.93 -64.00 -48.18
N ARG A 92 -13.64 -64.08 -48.51
CA ARG A 92 -12.54 -63.47 -47.75
C ARG A 92 -12.12 -62.17 -48.42
N ILE A 93 -12.41 -61.03 -47.80
CA ILE A 93 -12.13 -59.69 -48.35
C ILE A 93 -11.40 -58.87 -47.27
N GLU A 94 -10.31 -58.20 -47.60
CA GLU A 94 -9.33 -57.69 -46.62
C GLU A 94 -9.86 -56.57 -45.72
N ASN A 95 -10.87 -55.83 -46.15
CA ASN A 95 -11.50 -54.77 -45.38
C ASN A 95 -13.02 -54.94 -45.32
N MET A 96 -13.64 -54.33 -44.30
CA MET A 96 -15.09 -54.40 -44.09
C MET A 96 -15.87 -54.04 -45.36
N THR A 97 -16.79 -54.92 -45.74
CA THR A 97 -17.60 -54.77 -46.95
C THR A 97 -19.03 -54.45 -46.58
N THR A 98 -19.51 -53.29 -47.03
CA THR A 98 -20.89 -52.83 -46.86
C THR A 98 -21.80 -53.58 -47.83
N VAL A 99 -22.89 -54.11 -47.28
CA VAL A 99 -23.95 -54.84 -47.97
C VAL A 99 -25.27 -54.13 -47.72
N ASP A 100 -25.85 -53.52 -48.75
CA ASP A 100 -27.19 -52.91 -48.66
C ASP A 100 -28.28 -53.97 -48.84
N MET A 101 -29.12 -54.14 -47.81
CA MET A 101 -30.19 -55.14 -47.78
C MET A 101 -31.54 -54.62 -48.28
N ALA A 102 -31.62 -53.39 -48.79
CA ALA A 102 -32.84 -52.78 -49.33
C ALA A 102 -34.04 -52.75 -48.34
N GLY A 103 -33.78 -52.71 -47.04
CA GLY A 103 -34.79 -52.74 -45.98
C GLY A 103 -35.18 -54.14 -45.50
N ASN A 104 -34.67 -55.21 -46.12
CA ASN A 104 -34.93 -56.58 -45.67
C ASN A 104 -34.15 -56.88 -44.38
N ALA A 105 -34.70 -57.74 -43.52
CA ALA A 105 -34.04 -58.18 -42.29
C ALA A 105 -32.83 -59.09 -42.59
N ILE A 106 -31.66 -58.76 -42.04
CA ILE A 106 -30.48 -59.64 -42.08
C ILE A 106 -30.62 -60.79 -41.07
N PHE A 107 -31.37 -60.56 -39.99
CA PHE A 107 -31.63 -61.57 -38.97
C PHE A 107 -33.00 -61.34 -38.29
N ASP A 108 -33.79 -62.40 -38.19
CA ASP A 108 -35.03 -62.44 -37.41
C ASP A 108 -35.20 -63.86 -36.80
N ASP A 109 -35.26 -63.95 -35.47
CA ASP A 109 -35.52 -65.20 -34.74
C ASP A 109 -36.93 -65.27 -34.15
N SER A 110 -37.82 -64.32 -34.45
CA SER A 110 -39.14 -64.20 -33.81
C SER A 110 -39.93 -65.51 -33.86
N ALA A 111 -39.85 -66.24 -34.97
CA ALA A 111 -40.51 -67.53 -35.18
C ALA A 111 -39.73 -68.78 -34.69
N LYS A 112 -38.48 -68.63 -34.23
CA LYS A 112 -37.61 -69.74 -33.78
C LYS A 112 -37.75 -70.00 -32.28
N SER A 113 -37.54 -71.25 -31.85
CA SER A 113 -37.46 -71.64 -30.44
C SER A 113 -36.13 -71.28 -29.80
N ASP A 114 -35.03 -71.47 -30.54
CA ASP A 114 -33.69 -71.07 -30.13
C ASP A 114 -33.50 -69.59 -30.46
N LYS A 115 -33.22 -68.79 -29.43
CA LYS A 115 -33.12 -67.34 -29.50
C LYS A 115 -31.68 -66.85 -29.46
N GLY A 116 -31.43 -65.68 -30.05
CA GLY A 116 -30.11 -65.04 -30.11
C GLY A 116 -29.39 -65.28 -31.43
N TRP A 117 -28.28 -64.55 -31.63
CA TRP A 117 -27.48 -64.60 -32.85
C TRP A 117 -25.99 -64.55 -32.54
N THR A 118 -25.30 -65.69 -32.72
CA THR A 118 -23.86 -65.79 -32.53
C THR A 118 -23.17 -66.08 -33.85
N GLN A 119 -22.26 -65.20 -34.27
CA GLN A 119 -21.51 -65.40 -35.51
C GLN A 119 -20.13 -64.76 -35.45
N ASP A 120 -19.12 -65.49 -35.92
CA ASP A 120 -17.76 -65.00 -36.07
C ASP A 120 -17.45 -64.85 -37.57
N TYR A 121 -17.33 -63.61 -38.04
CA TYR A 121 -16.89 -63.27 -39.38
C TYR A 121 -15.42 -62.85 -39.42
N THR A 122 -14.65 -62.98 -38.33
CA THR A 122 -13.25 -62.54 -38.32
C THR A 122 -12.32 -63.57 -38.97
N LEU A 123 -11.19 -63.07 -39.45
CA LEU A 123 -10.13 -63.89 -40.03
C LEU A 123 -8.80 -63.51 -39.39
N ALA A 124 -8.08 -64.49 -38.84
CA ALA A 124 -6.84 -64.25 -38.09
C ALA A 124 -5.73 -63.58 -38.93
N ASP A 125 -5.70 -63.85 -40.24
CA ASP A 125 -4.75 -63.28 -41.21
C ASP A 125 -5.22 -61.96 -41.84
N LEU A 126 -6.50 -61.58 -41.68
CA LEU A 126 -7.11 -60.37 -42.24
C LEU A 126 -7.88 -59.60 -41.15
N PRO A 127 -7.21 -58.80 -40.31
CA PRO A 127 -7.81 -58.22 -39.10
C PRO A 127 -8.92 -57.19 -39.37
N ASN A 128 -8.98 -56.60 -40.57
CA ASN A 128 -10.00 -55.62 -40.96
C ASN A 128 -11.15 -56.26 -41.78
N HIS A 129 -11.13 -57.57 -42.00
CA HIS A 129 -12.21 -58.28 -42.68
C HIS A 129 -13.50 -58.22 -41.84
N GLY A 130 -14.62 -58.09 -42.53
CA GLY A 130 -15.94 -58.12 -41.92
C GLY A 130 -17.03 -57.61 -42.83
N TRP A 131 -18.25 -57.53 -42.29
CA TRP A 131 -19.46 -57.13 -43.02
C TRP A 131 -20.14 -55.96 -42.34
N VAL A 132 -20.53 -54.95 -43.13
CA VAL A 132 -21.38 -53.84 -42.65
C VAL A 132 -22.76 -54.01 -43.24
N PHE A 133 -23.75 -54.34 -42.41
CA PHE A 133 -25.12 -54.53 -42.84
C PHE A 133 -25.84 -53.18 -42.91
N ASN A 134 -26.07 -52.71 -44.14
CA ASN A 134 -26.68 -51.42 -44.41
C ASN A 134 -28.17 -51.56 -44.70
N ASN A 135 -28.97 -50.60 -44.22
CA ASN A 135 -30.40 -50.48 -44.52
C ASN A 135 -31.14 -51.81 -44.26
N THR A 136 -31.01 -52.31 -43.03
CA THR A 136 -31.55 -53.62 -42.62
C THR A 136 -32.15 -53.57 -41.21
N SER A 137 -32.72 -54.69 -40.77
CA SER A 137 -33.16 -54.90 -39.39
C SER A 137 -32.64 -56.20 -38.79
N VAL A 138 -32.45 -56.20 -37.47
CA VAL A 138 -32.18 -57.37 -36.63
C VAL A 138 -33.26 -57.45 -35.54
N THR A 139 -33.93 -58.60 -35.43
CA THR A 139 -34.84 -58.90 -34.29
C THR A 139 -34.40 -60.19 -33.62
N ALA A 140 -34.00 -60.12 -32.35
CA ALA A 140 -33.54 -61.28 -31.57
C ALA A 140 -34.20 -61.35 -30.19
N GLY A 141 -34.51 -62.57 -29.74
CA GLY A 141 -35.10 -62.86 -28.42
C GLY A 141 -34.12 -63.29 -27.33
N GLY A 142 -32.80 -63.17 -27.56
CA GLY A 142 -31.72 -63.58 -26.68
C GLY A 142 -30.40 -62.91 -27.06
N ASP A 143 -29.27 -63.34 -26.49
CA ASP A 143 -27.96 -62.69 -26.70
C ASP A 143 -27.54 -62.65 -28.19
N VAL A 144 -27.00 -61.51 -28.62
CA VAL A 144 -26.39 -61.32 -29.93
C VAL A 144 -24.90 -61.07 -29.75
N SER A 145 -24.07 -61.97 -30.29
CA SER A 145 -22.62 -61.91 -30.20
C SER A 145 -21.99 -62.04 -31.59
N LEU A 146 -21.54 -60.92 -32.14
CA LEU A 146 -21.00 -60.81 -33.48
C LEU A 146 -19.54 -60.42 -33.45
N LYS A 147 -18.74 -61.04 -34.33
CA LYS A 147 -17.37 -60.60 -34.60
C LYS A 147 -17.20 -60.29 -36.08
N GLY A 148 -16.46 -59.23 -36.39
CA GLY A 148 -16.28 -58.76 -37.77
C GLY A 148 -17.57 -58.23 -38.41
N ALA A 149 -18.44 -57.58 -37.63
CA ALA A 149 -19.75 -57.08 -38.08
C ALA A 149 -19.97 -55.60 -37.73
N GLY A 150 -20.73 -54.89 -38.55
CA GLY A 150 -21.17 -53.52 -38.31
C GLY A 150 -22.55 -53.27 -38.91
N PHE A 151 -23.16 -52.12 -38.58
CA PHE A 151 -24.51 -51.77 -39.01
C PHE A 151 -24.59 -50.31 -39.43
N THR A 152 -25.18 -50.02 -40.58
CA THR A 152 -25.41 -48.62 -40.99
C THR A 152 -26.85 -48.41 -41.44
N ASN A 153 -27.47 -47.29 -41.05
CA ASN A 153 -28.86 -46.99 -41.38
C ASN A 153 -29.83 -48.14 -41.05
N SER A 154 -29.56 -48.86 -39.95
CA SER A 154 -30.24 -50.11 -39.60
C SER A 154 -30.96 -50.01 -38.25
N VAL A 155 -31.87 -50.95 -37.99
CA VAL A 155 -32.58 -51.07 -36.71
C VAL A 155 -32.29 -52.42 -36.07
N VAL A 156 -31.68 -52.42 -34.88
CA VAL A 156 -31.36 -53.65 -34.13
C VAL A 156 -32.18 -53.67 -32.85
N THR A 157 -33.05 -54.68 -32.71
CA THR A 157 -33.90 -54.88 -31.54
C THR A 157 -33.59 -56.23 -30.90
N ILE A 158 -33.20 -56.21 -29.64
CA ILE A 158 -32.87 -57.41 -28.85
C ILE A 158 -33.71 -57.41 -27.58
N THR A 159 -34.59 -58.39 -27.47
CA THR A 159 -35.42 -58.62 -26.28
C THR A 159 -34.79 -59.72 -25.43
N ASN A 160 -34.76 -59.54 -24.10
CA ASN A 160 -34.18 -60.49 -23.14
C ASN A 160 -32.71 -60.91 -23.38
N GLY A 161 -31.84 -60.05 -23.92
CA GLY A 161 -30.44 -60.39 -24.18
C GLY A 161 -29.52 -59.19 -24.35
N ASN A 162 -28.21 -59.45 -24.41
CA ASN A 162 -27.15 -58.46 -24.63
C ASN A 162 -26.76 -58.35 -26.11
N LEU A 163 -26.15 -57.23 -26.48
CA LEU A 163 -25.45 -57.05 -27.75
C LEU A 163 -23.94 -56.99 -27.52
N SER A 164 -23.18 -57.82 -28.22
CA SER A 164 -21.72 -57.77 -28.28
C SER A 164 -21.28 -57.71 -29.74
N ILE A 165 -20.56 -56.66 -30.13
CA ILE A 165 -19.87 -56.52 -31.41
C ILE A 165 -18.37 -56.43 -31.11
N ASP A 166 -17.60 -57.42 -31.51
CA ASP A 166 -16.16 -57.51 -31.24
C ASP A 166 -15.36 -57.63 -32.54
N ASN A 167 -14.84 -56.49 -33.01
CA ASN A 167 -14.13 -56.40 -34.29
C ASN A 167 -12.62 -56.19 -34.08
N GLY A 168 -11.81 -56.92 -34.86
CA GLY A 168 -10.38 -56.62 -35.00
C GLY A 168 -10.13 -55.31 -35.76
N GLY A 169 -11.06 -54.91 -36.64
CA GLY A 169 -11.09 -53.66 -37.40
C GLY A 169 -12.17 -52.67 -36.89
N PRO A 170 -12.64 -51.73 -37.73
CA PRO A 170 -13.60 -50.71 -37.31
C PRO A 170 -14.97 -51.31 -36.95
N ALA A 171 -15.78 -50.58 -36.18
CA ALA A 171 -17.16 -50.97 -35.84
C ALA A 171 -18.15 -49.84 -36.23
N PRO A 172 -18.54 -49.75 -37.51
CA PRO A 172 -19.44 -48.70 -37.99
C PRO A 172 -20.87 -48.94 -37.49
N LEU A 173 -21.48 -47.88 -36.97
CA LEU A 173 -22.84 -47.82 -36.41
C LEU A 173 -23.62 -46.59 -36.94
N THR A 174 -23.14 -45.96 -38.02
CA THR A 174 -23.68 -44.69 -38.54
C THR A 174 -25.16 -44.82 -38.93
N GLY A 175 -26.02 -43.94 -38.43
CA GLY A 175 -27.46 -43.93 -38.71
C GLY A 175 -28.23 -45.11 -38.10
N THR A 176 -27.59 -45.94 -37.29
CA THR A 176 -28.19 -47.15 -36.72
C THR A 176 -28.88 -46.86 -35.38
N THR A 177 -30.04 -47.48 -35.17
CA THR A 177 -30.75 -47.47 -33.88
C THR A 177 -30.65 -48.83 -33.22
N LEU A 178 -30.05 -48.89 -32.03
CA LEU A 178 -29.94 -50.08 -31.20
C LEU A 178 -30.92 -50.00 -30.03
N THR A 179 -31.76 -51.01 -29.84
CA THR A 179 -32.68 -51.15 -28.69
C THR A 179 -32.50 -52.53 -28.06
N VAL A 180 -31.99 -52.58 -26.83
CA VAL A 180 -31.50 -53.81 -26.19
C VAL A 180 -32.00 -53.91 -24.74
N ASP A 181 -32.63 -55.02 -24.36
CA ASP A 181 -33.07 -55.23 -22.96
C ASP A 181 -31.89 -55.47 -21.99
N GLY A 182 -30.78 -56.05 -22.45
CA GLY A 182 -29.55 -56.24 -21.68
C GLY A 182 -28.57 -55.07 -21.82
N GLY A 183 -27.27 -55.38 -21.79
CA GLY A 183 -26.18 -54.42 -22.07
C GLY A 183 -25.72 -54.41 -23.52
N VAL A 184 -24.99 -53.37 -23.90
CA VAL A 184 -24.39 -53.19 -25.23
C VAL A 184 -22.88 -53.06 -25.09
N ASN A 185 -22.12 -53.92 -25.76
CA ASN A 185 -20.65 -53.86 -25.81
C ASN A 185 -20.20 -53.80 -27.27
N VAL A 186 -19.48 -52.74 -27.64
CA VAL A 186 -18.94 -52.55 -28.99
C VAL A 186 -17.43 -52.32 -28.88
N HIS A 187 -16.66 -53.15 -29.54
CA HIS A 187 -15.20 -53.11 -29.54
C HIS A 187 -14.66 -53.02 -30.97
N ALA A 188 -13.72 -52.10 -31.18
CA ALA A 188 -12.93 -51.96 -32.39
C ALA A 188 -11.43 -52.00 -32.04
N GLY A 189 -10.73 -53.04 -32.50
CA GLY A 189 -9.29 -53.21 -32.30
C GLY A 189 -8.48 -52.16 -33.09
N ALA A 190 -8.67 -52.11 -34.41
CA ALA A 190 -8.09 -51.12 -35.30
C ALA A 190 -9.19 -50.28 -35.98
N GLY A 191 -9.03 -48.96 -36.10
CA GLY A 191 -10.07 -48.09 -36.67
C GLY A 191 -11.11 -47.63 -35.63
N SER A 192 -12.18 -46.98 -36.09
CA SER A 192 -13.08 -46.20 -35.23
C SER A 192 -14.45 -46.84 -35.01
N ILE A 193 -15.11 -46.45 -33.92
CA ILE A 193 -16.56 -46.63 -33.71
C ILE A 193 -17.25 -45.34 -34.17
N ASP A 194 -18.05 -45.40 -35.23
CA ASP A 194 -18.77 -44.25 -35.78
C ASP A 194 -20.27 -44.43 -35.55
N LEU A 195 -20.85 -43.64 -34.65
CA LEU A 195 -22.28 -43.61 -34.31
C LEU A 195 -22.92 -42.28 -34.74
N LYS A 196 -22.42 -41.65 -35.81
CA LYS A 196 -23.04 -40.42 -36.32
C LYS A 196 -24.46 -40.71 -36.78
N ASN A 197 -25.40 -39.87 -36.33
CA ASN A 197 -26.83 -39.98 -36.52
C ASN A 197 -27.47 -41.26 -35.94
N GLY A 198 -26.75 -42.01 -35.10
CA GLY A 198 -27.23 -43.23 -34.47
C GLY A 198 -27.80 -43.00 -33.06
N ASN A 199 -28.50 -44.02 -32.52
CA ASN A 199 -29.01 -44.04 -31.15
C ASN A 199 -28.77 -45.40 -30.50
N ILE A 200 -28.55 -45.43 -29.18
CA ILE A 200 -28.44 -46.65 -28.39
C ILE A 200 -29.37 -46.53 -27.18
N SER A 201 -30.28 -47.48 -27.01
CA SER A 201 -31.11 -47.64 -25.82
C SER A 201 -30.89 -49.03 -25.24
N ALA A 202 -30.40 -49.09 -24.00
CA ALA A 202 -30.15 -50.32 -23.26
C ALA A 202 -30.79 -50.23 -21.86
N LYS A 203 -31.10 -51.35 -21.20
CA LYS A 203 -31.33 -51.32 -19.74
C LYS A 203 -30.01 -51.44 -19.00
N GLY A 204 -29.16 -52.38 -19.39
CA GLY A 204 -27.83 -52.60 -18.82
C GLY A 204 -26.77 -51.62 -19.33
N ASN A 205 -25.51 -51.89 -18.98
CA ASN A 205 -24.38 -51.02 -19.33
C ASN A 205 -24.16 -50.90 -20.85
N ILE A 206 -23.75 -49.70 -21.29
CA ILE A 206 -23.29 -49.43 -22.66
C ILE A 206 -21.78 -49.20 -22.62
N THR A 207 -21.00 -50.07 -23.27
CA THR A 207 -19.53 -49.94 -23.38
C THR A 207 -19.12 -49.80 -24.84
N LEU A 208 -18.40 -48.72 -25.18
CA LEU A 208 -17.79 -48.53 -26.49
C LEU A 208 -16.27 -48.43 -26.31
N LYS A 209 -15.49 -49.32 -26.92
CA LYS A 209 -14.03 -49.39 -26.76
C LYS A 209 -13.32 -49.39 -28.11
N ALA A 210 -12.42 -48.42 -28.33
CA ALA A 210 -11.57 -48.33 -29.52
C ALA A 210 -10.08 -48.34 -29.11
N ASP A 211 -9.39 -49.45 -29.39
CA ASP A 211 -8.00 -49.67 -28.93
C ASP A 211 -6.98 -48.85 -29.73
N ALA A 212 -7.21 -48.63 -31.02
CA ALA A 212 -6.30 -47.86 -31.87
C ALA A 212 -7.02 -46.82 -32.74
N GLY A 213 -8.24 -46.41 -32.39
CA GLY A 213 -9.01 -45.43 -33.15
C GLY A 213 -9.96 -44.62 -32.30
N SER A 214 -10.84 -43.85 -32.95
CA SER A 214 -11.71 -42.87 -32.30
C SER A 214 -13.12 -43.40 -32.06
N ILE A 215 -13.85 -42.75 -31.14
CA ILE A 215 -15.29 -42.90 -30.98
C ILE A 215 -15.93 -41.57 -31.41
N ALA A 216 -16.78 -41.62 -32.42
CA ALA A 216 -17.50 -40.45 -32.92
C ALA A 216 -19.01 -40.61 -32.70
N ILE A 217 -19.61 -39.71 -31.93
CA ILE A 217 -21.05 -39.68 -31.65
C ILE A 217 -21.56 -38.31 -32.03
N SER A 218 -22.50 -38.26 -32.96
CA SER A 218 -23.15 -36.99 -33.27
C SER A 218 -24.60 -37.11 -33.68
N GLY A 219 -25.43 -36.18 -33.23
CA GLY A 219 -26.72 -35.94 -33.85
C GLY A 219 -26.59 -35.35 -35.26
N LYS A 220 -27.72 -35.17 -35.92
CA LYS A 220 -27.78 -34.51 -37.24
C LYS A 220 -27.49 -33.01 -37.13
N ASN A 221 -27.95 -32.39 -36.04
CA ASN A 221 -27.74 -30.99 -35.68
C ASN A 221 -28.18 -30.76 -34.21
N ALA A 222 -28.06 -29.53 -33.71
CA ALA A 222 -28.41 -29.18 -32.33
C ALA A 222 -29.86 -29.51 -31.92
N SER A 223 -30.81 -29.54 -32.88
CA SER A 223 -32.22 -29.87 -32.63
C SER A 223 -32.53 -31.36 -32.75
N VAL A 224 -31.67 -32.14 -33.41
CA VAL A 224 -31.84 -33.58 -33.61
C VAL A 224 -30.58 -34.28 -33.12
N LYS A 225 -30.55 -34.53 -31.82
CA LYS A 225 -29.41 -35.10 -31.11
C LYS A 225 -29.38 -36.63 -31.20
N ALA A 226 -28.18 -37.21 -31.13
CA ALA A 226 -28.00 -38.64 -30.89
C ALA A 226 -28.32 -38.95 -29.41
N ASN A 227 -29.01 -40.05 -29.13
CA ASN A 227 -29.38 -40.44 -27.76
C ASN A 227 -28.69 -41.74 -27.36
N ILE A 228 -27.98 -41.71 -26.25
CA ILE A 228 -27.31 -42.85 -25.62
C ILE A 228 -27.94 -43.03 -24.23
N THR A 229 -28.74 -44.07 -24.06
CA THR A 229 -29.59 -44.25 -22.88
C THR A 229 -29.38 -45.63 -22.26
N SER A 230 -28.97 -45.67 -20.99
CA SER A 230 -28.92 -46.86 -20.14
C SER A 230 -29.87 -46.67 -18.95
N THR A 231 -31.00 -47.39 -18.88
CA THR A 231 -32.02 -47.10 -17.85
C THR A 231 -31.73 -47.68 -16.47
N GLU A 232 -30.84 -48.66 -16.35
CA GLU A 232 -30.46 -49.34 -15.09
C GLU A 232 -28.94 -49.44 -14.91
N GLY A 233 -28.15 -49.14 -15.95
CA GLY A 233 -26.70 -49.25 -15.95
C GLY A 233 -25.99 -47.92 -16.22
N GLY A 234 -24.68 -48.03 -16.51
CA GLY A 234 -23.80 -46.91 -16.86
C GLY A 234 -23.41 -46.88 -18.33
N VAL A 235 -22.71 -45.82 -18.72
CA VAL A 235 -22.18 -45.62 -20.08
C VAL A 235 -20.66 -45.41 -20.00
N ASN A 236 -19.88 -46.27 -20.65
CA ASN A 236 -18.41 -46.22 -20.61
C ASN A 236 -17.82 -46.17 -22.02
N LEU A 237 -17.12 -45.09 -22.34
CA LEU A 237 -16.44 -44.90 -23.61
C LEU A 237 -14.93 -44.85 -23.37
N VAL A 238 -14.17 -45.71 -24.06
CA VAL A 238 -12.72 -45.80 -23.92
C VAL A 238 -12.06 -45.72 -25.29
N SER A 239 -11.16 -44.76 -25.50
CA SER A 239 -10.39 -44.63 -26.73
C SER A 239 -8.93 -44.30 -26.43
N MET A 240 -7.99 -44.87 -27.20
CA MET A 240 -6.57 -44.47 -27.14
C MET A 240 -6.21 -43.34 -28.12
N GLN A 241 -7.18 -42.82 -28.88
CA GLN A 241 -6.99 -41.69 -29.80
C GLN A 241 -7.94 -40.52 -29.52
N ALA A 242 -9.26 -40.70 -29.70
CA ALA A 242 -10.18 -39.59 -29.52
C ALA A 242 -11.61 -40.03 -29.23
N ILE A 243 -12.31 -39.23 -28.43
CA ILE A 243 -13.76 -39.28 -28.29
C ILE A 243 -14.30 -37.92 -28.74
N ASN A 244 -15.16 -37.91 -29.75
CA ASN A 244 -15.76 -36.69 -30.30
C ASN A 244 -17.28 -36.79 -30.19
N ILE A 245 -17.87 -35.94 -29.35
CA ILE A 245 -19.30 -35.90 -29.06
C ILE A 245 -19.85 -34.55 -29.50
N THR A 246 -20.80 -34.55 -30.43
CA THR A 246 -21.45 -33.31 -30.87
C THR A 246 -22.96 -33.46 -31.03
N ASN A 247 -23.76 -32.57 -30.44
CA ASN A 247 -25.22 -32.66 -30.48
C ASN A 247 -25.72 -34.04 -30.00
N ALA A 248 -25.42 -34.42 -28.76
CA ALA A 248 -25.78 -35.73 -28.21
C ALA A 248 -26.32 -35.62 -26.78
N ASN A 249 -27.18 -36.57 -26.40
CA ASN A 249 -27.72 -36.72 -25.05
C ASN A 249 -27.28 -38.08 -24.49
N PHE A 250 -26.73 -38.06 -23.28
CA PHE A 250 -26.39 -39.24 -22.50
C PHE A 250 -27.28 -39.27 -21.26
N LEU A 251 -27.96 -40.40 -21.05
CA LEU A 251 -28.79 -40.65 -19.89
C LEU A 251 -28.43 -42.03 -19.32
N ALA A 252 -28.03 -42.07 -18.05
CA ALA A 252 -27.68 -43.29 -17.35
C ALA A 252 -28.27 -43.30 -15.92
N ASP A 253 -28.58 -44.48 -15.37
CA ASP A 253 -28.84 -44.59 -13.94
C ASP A 253 -27.53 -44.54 -13.14
N LYS A 254 -26.48 -45.20 -13.64
CA LYS A 254 -25.12 -45.25 -13.05
C LYS A 254 -24.17 -44.31 -13.78
N ASP A 255 -22.87 -44.54 -13.61
CA ASP A 255 -21.82 -43.63 -14.06
C ASP A 255 -21.80 -43.45 -15.58
N ILE A 256 -21.46 -42.24 -16.02
CA ILE A 256 -21.11 -41.93 -17.41
C ILE A 256 -19.61 -41.59 -17.45
N SER A 257 -18.80 -42.45 -18.04
CA SER A 257 -17.34 -42.30 -18.13
C SER A 257 -16.87 -42.16 -19.57
N LEU A 258 -16.10 -41.11 -19.84
CA LEU A 258 -15.39 -40.88 -21.10
C LEU A 258 -13.89 -40.88 -20.83
N ASN A 259 -13.17 -41.88 -21.32
CA ASN A 259 -11.74 -42.05 -21.07
C ASN A 259 -10.92 -42.03 -22.36
N VAL A 260 -10.05 -41.03 -22.49
CA VAL A 260 -9.04 -40.94 -23.53
C VAL A 260 -7.64 -40.97 -22.90
N ALA A 261 -6.98 -42.13 -22.97
CA ALA A 261 -5.60 -42.30 -22.52
C ALA A 261 -4.70 -42.57 -23.73
N SER A 262 -4.06 -41.52 -24.24
CA SER A 262 -3.26 -41.60 -25.48
C SER A 262 -1.77 -41.42 -25.23
N GLU A 263 -1.01 -42.44 -25.61
CA GLU A 263 0.46 -42.44 -25.68
C GLU A 263 1.01 -41.53 -26.80
N VAL A 264 0.14 -41.04 -27.68
CA VAL A 264 0.46 -40.11 -28.77
C VAL A 264 -0.38 -38.83 -28.62
N MET A 265 -1.17 -38.48 -29.62
CA MET A 265 -2.12 -37.39 -29.58
C MET A 265 -3.51 -37.91 -29.21
N GLY A 266 -4.02 -37.42 -28.08
CA GLY A 266 -5.34 -37.71 -27.53
C GLY A 266 -6.26 -36.50 -27.61
N THR A 267 -7.54 -36.68 -27.94
CA THR A 267 -8.52 -35.57 -27.91
C THR A 267 -9.87 -36.01 -27.35
N LEU A 268 -10.41 -35.25 -26.41
CA LEU A 268 -11.78 -35.39 -25.92
C LEU A 268 -12.58 -34.13 -26.29
N GLY A 269 -13.33 -34.19 -27.39
CA GLY A 269 -14.12 -33.07 -27.89
C GLY A 269 -15.60 -33.21 -27.51
N ILE A 270 -16.17 -32.19 -26.87
CA ILE A 270 -17.57 -32.15 -26.44
C ILE A 270 -18.20 -30.84 -26.94
N GLY A 271 -19.33 -30.95 -27.66
CA GLY A 271 -20.09 -29.80 -28.09
C GLY A 271 -21.59 -30.00 -28.18
N ASN A 272 -22.36 -29.04 -27.66
CA ASN A 272 -23.83 -29.09 -27.64
C ASN A 272 -24.40 -30.39 -27.03
N ALA A 273 -23.73 -30.92 -26.01
CA ALA A 273 -24.04 -32.23 -25.43
C ALA A 273 -24.61 -32.13 -24.01
N SER A 274 -25.45 -33.10 -23.62
CA SER A 274 -25.94 -33.21 -22.24
C SER A 274 -25.64 -34.59 -21.66
N PHE A 275 -25.21 -34.62 -20.39
CA PHE A 275 -24.88 -35.83 -19.64
C PHE A 275 -25.66 -35.83 -18.34
N THR A 276 -26.52 -36.84 -18.15
CA THR A 276 -27.34 -36.97 -16.94
C THR A 276 -27.15 -38.37 -16.36
N SER A 277 -26.56 -38.44 -15.17
CA SER A 277 -26.52 -39.66 -14.34
C SER A 277 -27.49 -39.51 -13.17
N GLN A 278 -28.42 -40.45 -13.00
CA GLN A 278 -29.47 -40.34 -11.97
C GLN A 278 -28.97 -40.69 -10.56
N SER A 279 -28.09 -41.68 -10.45
CA SER A 279 -27.57 -42.19 -9.17
C SER A 279 -26.04 -42.37 -9.12
N GLY A 280 -25.35 -42.16 -10.25
CA GLY A 280 -23.89 -42.23 -10.36
C GLY A 280 -23.23 -40.90 -10.64
N ASP A 281 -21.99 -40.97 -11.12
CA ASP A 281 -21.13 -39.83 -11.41
C ASP A 281 -20.95 -39.61 -12.92
N VAL A 282 -20.46 -38.43 -13.30
CA VAL A 282 -20.01 -38.16 -14.68
C VAL A 282 -18.51 -37.90 -14.68
N ASP A 283 -17.74 -38.79 -15.31
CA ASP A 283 -16.28 -38.75 -15.36
C ASP A 283 -15.78 -38.48 -16.78
N LEU A 284 -15.07 -37.38 -16.97
CA LEU A 284 -14.37 -37.04 -18.20
C LEU A 284 -12.87 -37.10 -17.91
N PHE A 285 -12.18 -38.06 -18.51
CA PHE A 285 -10.75 -38.26 -18.30
C PHE A 285 -9.99 -38.20 -19.63
N LEU A 286 -9.03 -37.28 -19.69
CA LEU A 286 -8.03 -37.22 -20.74
C LEU A 286 -6.63 -37.26 -20.12
N ASP A 287 -5.80 -38.17 -20.61
CA ASP A 287 -4.35 -38.16 -20.44
C ASP A 287 -3.69 -38.27 -21.82
N THR A 288 -2.96 -37.22 -22.24
CA THR A 288 -2.32 -37.19 -23.55
C THR A 288 -0.85 -36.81 -23.48
N LYS A 289 -0.01 -37.55 -24.20
CA LYS A 289 1.42 -37.22 -24.29
C LYS A 289 1.72 -36.03 -25.19
N LYS A 290 0.87 -35.76 -26.19
CA LYS A 290 1.10 -34.72 -27.19
C LYS A 290 -0.18 -33.98 -27.54
N ILE A 291 -0.14 -32.66 -27.34
CA ILE A 291 -1.03 -31.68 -27.96
C ILE A 291 -0.21 -31.01 -29.06
N ASN A 292 -0.70 -31.03 -30.29
CA ASN A 292 0.05 -30.52 -31.43
C ASN A 292 -0.32 -29.04 -31.67
N PRO A 293 0.60 -28.08 -31.43
CA PRO A 293 0.33 -26.68 -31.76
C PRO A 293 0.52 -26.52 -33.27
N ILE A 294 -0.55 -26.26 -34.01
CA ILE A 294 -0.37 -25.90 -35.42
C ILE A 294 0.11 -24.45 -35.46
N ILE A 295 1.42 -24.29 -35.61
CA ILE A 295 2.05 -23.03 -36.00
C ILE A 295 1.92 -22.94 -37.51
N THR A 296 1.05 -22.06 -37.99
CA THR A 296 1.35 -21.11 -39.07
C THR A 296 0.16 -20.16 -39.21
N THR A 297 0.40 -18.87 -39.01
CA THR A 297 -0.56 -17.77 -39.22
C THR A 297 -1.85 -17.82 -38.37
N VAL A 298 -1.80 -17.10 -37.24
CA VAL A 298 -2.89 -16.54 -36.41
C VAL A 298 -4.00 -17.42 -35.80
N ASP A 299 -4.29 -18.68 -36.17
CA ASP A 299 -5.60 -19.24 -35.73
C ASP A 299 -5.78 -20.74 -35.45
N SER A 300 -4.78 -21.47 -34.94
CA SER A 300 -4.96 -22.91 -34.65
C SER A 300 -4.22 -23.43 -33.41
N GLN A 301 -4.72 -23.06 -32.22
CA GLN A 301 -4.33 -23.69 -30.95
C GLN A 301 -5.46 -24.60 -30.49
N TYR A 302 -5.17 -25.88 -30.28
CA TYR A 302 -6.16 -26.89 -29.85
C TYR A 302 -5.87 -27.31 -28.41
N GLY A 303 -6.95 -27.55 -27.66
CA GLY A 303 -6.89 -28.18 -26.35
C GLY A 303 -6.81 -29.70 -26.46
N GLY A 304 -6.43 -30.37 -25.37
CA GLY A 304 -6.62 -31.81 -25.24
C GLY A 304 -8.11 -32.14 -25.06
N LEU A 305 -8.72 -31.60 -24.00
CA LEU A 305 -10.15 -31.68 -23.72
C LEU A 305 -10.78 -30.35 -24.14
N ILE A 306 -11.77 -30.40 -25.01
CA ILE A 306 -12.34 -29.21 -25.65
C ILE A 306 -13.85 -29.15 -25.40
N PHE A 307 -14.31 -28.04 -24.82
CA PHE A 307 -15.72 -27.69 -24.75
C PHE A 307 -16.07 -26.63 -25.78
N SER A 308 -17.12 -26.87 -26.55
CA SER A 308 -17.68 -25.94 -27.53
C SER A 308 -19.20 -25.83 -27.42
N GLY A 309 -19.78 -24.69 -27.79
CA GLY A 309 -21.23 -24.48 -27.66
C GLY A 309 -21.72 -24.62 -26.21
N GLU A 310 -22.94 -25.12 -26.04
CA GLU A 310 -23.58 -25.25 -24.73
C GLU A 310 -23.62 -26.71 -24.27
N ASN A 311 -22.98 -27.01 -23.13
CA ASN A 311 -22.91 -28.36 -22.58
C ASN A 311 -23.52 -28.41 -21.18
N SER A 312 -24.21 -29.49 -20.86
CA SER A 312 -24.90 -29.67 -19.57
C SER A 312 -24.51 -30.98 -18.89
N PHE A 313 -24.28 -30.92 -17.59
CA PHE A 313 -23.90 -32.04 -16.74
C PHE A 313 -24.79 -32.05 -15.50
N GLU A 314 -25.45 -33.17 -15.24
CA GLU A 314 -26.26 -33.39 -14.04
C GLU A 314 -25.93 -34.77 -13.45
N ALA A 315 -25.34 -34.76 -12.26
CA ALA A 315 -24.95 -35.98 -11.53
C ALA A 315 -24.74 -35.65 -10.05
N LYS A 316 -24.45 -36.66 -9.23
CA LYS A 316 -24.00 -36.41 -7.85
C LYS A 316 -22.64 -35.71 -7.86
N ASN A 317 -21.66 -36.34 -8.53
CA ASN A 317 -20.35 -35.76 -8.77
C ASN A 317 -20.07 -35.66 -10.27
N ILE A 318 -19.41 -34.57 -10.66
CA ILE A 318 -18.94 -34.32 -12.03
C ILE A 318 -17.42 -34.14 -11.98
N ASN A 319 -16.67 -35.09 -12.50
CA ASN A 319 -15.21 -35.07 -12.49
C ASN A 319 -14.67 -34.84 -13.91
N ILE A 320 -13.91 -33.77 -14.10
CA ILE A 320 -13.34 -33.38 -15.39
C ILE A 320 -11.82 -33.28 -15.23
N SER A 321 -11.08 -34.24 -15.77
CA SER A 321 -9.62 -34.29 -15.68
C SER A 321 -8.99 -34.23 -17.07
N ALA A 322 -8.16 -33.22 -17.30
CA ALA A 322 -7.37 -33.06 -18.51
C ALA A 322 -5.89 -32.92 -18.17
N LEU A 323 -5.14 -34.00 -18.42
CA LEU A 323 -3.73 -34.12 -18.12
C LEU A 323 -2.94 -34.16 -19.43
N SER A 324 -1.85 -33.39 -19.49
CA SER A 324 -0.97 -33.43 -20.65
C SER A 324 0.51 -33.44 -20.27
N SER A 325 1.30 -34.22 -21.02
CA SER A 325 2.71 -34.49 -20.70
C SER A 325 3.68 -33.42 -21.24
N LYS A 326 4.99 -33.64 -21.06
CA LYS A 326 6.06 -32.70 -21.45
C LYS A 326 6.03 -32.25 -22.91
N ASP A 327 5.60 -33.11 -23.83
CA ASP A 327 5.58 -32.79 -25.26
C ASP A 327 4.28 -32.11 -25.72
N ALA A 328 3.35 -31.85 -24.80
CA ALA A 328 2.01 -31.38 -25.11
C ALA A 328 1.86 -29.86 -25.05
N ARG A 329 2.07 -29.22 -26.20
CA ARG A 329 2.07 -27.75 -26.31
C ARG A 329 0.69 -27.23 -26.65
N GLY A 330 0.05 -26.52 -25.72
CA GLY A 330 -1.28 -25.94 -25.89
C GLY A 330 -2.03 -25.83 -24.56
N PHE A 331 -3.33 -26.08 -24.61
CA PHE A 331 -4.20 -26.14 -23.43
C PHE A 331 -4.51 -27.58 -23.07
N SER A 332 -4.37 -27.99 -21.80
CA SER A 332 -4.88 -29.32 -21.42
C SER A 332 -6.41 -29.36 -21.52
N LEU A 333 -7.08 -28.35 -20.95
CA LEU A 333 -8.51 -28.11 -21.08
C LEU A 333 -8.76 -26.75 -21.74
N LEU A 334 -9.58 -26.71 -22.79
CA LEU A 334 -9.91 -25.51 -23.55
C LEU A 334 -11.42 -25.30 -23.65
N PHE A 335 -11.86 -24.12 -23.27
CA PHE A 335 -13.16 -23.58 -23.65
C PHE A 335 -13.03 -22.77 -24.94
N GLU A 336 -13.74 -23.21 -25.98
CA GLU A 336 -13.82 -22.50 -27.26
C GLU A 336 -14.64 -21.20 -27.13
N SER A 337 -14.58 -20.37 -28.16
CA SER A 337 -15.19 -19.04 -28.14
C SER A 337 -16.67 -19.06 -27.78
N GLY A 338 -17.01 -18.47 -26.62
CA GLY A 338 -18.38 -18.36 -26.12
C GLY A 338 -18.98 -19.65 -25.59
N ALA A 339 -18.15 -20.63 -25.19
CA ALA A 339 -18.63 -21.86 -24.58
C ALA A 339 -19.41 -21.60 -23.28
N ILE A 340 -20.48 -22.38 -23.10
CA ILE A 340 -21.32 -22.37 -21.90
C ILE A 340 -21.29 -23.78 -21.29
N LEU A 341 -21.00 -23.85 -20.00
CA LEU A 341 -20.99 -25.08 -19.22
C LEU A 341 -22.02 -24.98 -18.10
N ASN A 342 -23.05 -25.83 -18.14
CA ASN A 342 -24.07 -25.93 -17.10
C ASN A 342 -23.76 -27.15 -16.22
N LEU A 343 -23.57 -26.91 -14.92
CA LEU A 343 -23.17 -27.90 -13.93
C LEU A 343 -24.22 -27.98 -12.82
N LYS A 344 -24.74 -29.18 -12.59
CA LYS A 344 -25.64 -29.48 -11.48
C LYS A 344 -25.13 -30.69 -10.69
N GLY A 345 -24.67 -30.44 -9.46
CA GLY A 345 -23.93 -31.39 -8.63
C GLY A 345 -22.51 -30.92 -8.29
N GLU A 346 -21.86 -31.60 -7.35
CA GLU A 346 -20.50 -31.28 -6.92
C GLU A 346 -19.52 -31.52 -8.07
N THR A 347 -18.75 -30.50 -8.45
CA THR A 347 -17.92 -30.55 -9.66
C THR A 347 -16.45 -30.34 -9.35
N HIS A 348 -15.59 -31.21 -9.88
CA HIS A 348 -14.14 -31.11 -9.79
C HIS A 348 -13.54 -31.02 -11.21
N ILE A 349 -12.84 -29.93 -11.50
CA ILE A 349 -12.09 -29.72 -12.74
C ILE A 349 -10.60 -29.73 -12.42
N ASN A 350 -9.86 -30.71 -12.95
CA ASN A 350 -8.41 -30.81 -12.84
C ASN A 350 -7.77 -30.65 -14.22
N ALA A 351 -6.98 -29.60 -14.40
CA ALA A 351 -6.34 -29.29 -15.68
C ALA A 351 -4.83 -29.08 -15.50
N SER A 352 -4.01 -30.08 -15.85
CA SER A 352 -2.56 -30.03 -15.68
C SER A 352 -1.84 -30.07 -17.03
N ASN A 353 -0.94 -29.12 -17.25
CA ASN A 353 -0.05 -29.07 -18.41
C ASN A 353 1.43 -29.16 -17.99
N GLU A 354 2.05 -30.31 -18.22
CA GLU A 354 3.47 -30.55 -17.87
C GLU A 354 4.44 -30.15 -18.99
N SER A 355 4.01 -29.34 -19.97
CA SER A 355 4.82 -29.01 -21.13
C SER A 355 6.13 -28.32 -20.76
N ASN A 356 7.23 -28.77 -21.36
CA ASN A 356 8.54 -28.12 -21.27
C ASN A 356 8.72 -27.00 -22.32
N GLY A 357 7.64 -26.59 -22.98
CA GLY A 357 7.66 -25.55 -24.00
C GLY A 357 8.12 -24.20 -23.46
N THR A 358 8.69 -23.35 -24.30
CA THR A 358 9.11 -21.99 -23.90
C THR A 358 8.04 -20.92 -24.16
N ARG A 359 6.83 -21.32 -24.54
CA ARG A 359 5.82 -20.38 -25.09
C ARG A 359 4.93 -19.80 -23.99
N SER A 360 4.45 -18.59 -24.25
CA SER A 360 3.51 -17.87 -23.39
C SER A 360 2.06 -18.33 -23.51
N ASN A 361 1.71 -19.09 -24.55
CA ASN A 361 0.33 -19.43 -24.88
C ASN A 361 -0.05 -20.87 -24.47
N GLU A 362 0.72 -21.47 -23.56
CA GLU A 362 0.48 -22.81 -23.02
C GLU A 362 -0.22 -22.65 -21.66
N ALA A 363 -1.17 -23.53 -21.31
CA ALA A 363 -1.82 -23.52 -20.00
C ALA A 363 -2.47 -24.86 -19.63
N GLY A 364 -2.72 -25.05 -18.33
CA GLY A 364 -3.60 -26.13 -17.86
C GLY A 364 -5.01 -25.90 -18.37
N LEU A 365 -5.58 -24.74 -18.02
CA LEU A 365 -6.95 -24.33 -18.34
C LEU A 365 -6.97 -23.08 -19.24
N GLY A 366 -7.75 -23.14 -20.32
CA GLY A 366 -7.82 -22.10 -21.35
C GLY A 366 -9.23 -21.61 -21.68
N SER A 367 -9.35 -20.33 -22.03
CA SER A 367 -10.51 -19.73 -22.70
C SER A 367 -10.06 -18.94 -23.95
N ARG A 368 -10.85 -18.96 -25.03
CA ARG A 368 -10.48 -18.33 -26.32
C ARG A 368 -11.47 -17.25 -26.76
N TYR A 369 -10.96 -16.05 -27.04
CA TYR A 369 -11.63 -14.89 -27.63
C TYR A 369 -12.79 -14.29 -26.83
N ARG A 370 -13.88 -15.04 -26.67
CA ARG A 370 -15.09 -14.60 -25.96
C ARG A 370 -15.18 -15.31 -24.62
N ARG A 371 -15.81 -14.64 -23.68
CA ARG A 371 -16.06 -15.08 -22.31
C ARG A 371 -16.63 -16.49 -22.29
N THR A 372 -16.04 -17.31 -21.43
CA THR A 372 -16.58 -18.61 -21.05
C THR A 372 -17.55 -18.40 -19.91
N GLN A 373 -18.75 -18.98 -20.01
CA GLN A 373 -19.73 -18.95 -18.93
C GLN A 373 -19.83 -20.33 -18.28
N ILE A 374 -19.71 -20.38 -16.95
CA ILE A 374 -19.86 -21.59 -16.14
C ILE A 374 -20.99 -21.35 -15.14
N ASN A 375 -22.11 -22.03 -15.36
CA ASN A 375 -23.29 -21.97 -14.52
C ASN A 375 -23.24 -23.16 -13.55
N VAL A 376 -23.30 -22.89 -12.25
CA VAL A 376 -23.24 -23.92 -11.20
C VAL A 376 -24.50 -23.85 -10.36
N SER A 377 -25.11 -25.00 -10.11
CA SER A 377 -26.28 -25.14 -9.24
C SER A 377 -26.23 -26.40 -8.40
N ASP A 378 -26.72 -26.34 -7.17
CA ASP A 378 -26.90 -27.51 -6.29
C ASP A 378 -25.63 -28.35 -6.08
N GLY A 379 -24.47 -27.68 -5.90
CA GLY A 379 -23.17 -28.32 -5.66
C GLY A 379 -22.00 -27.34 -5.83
N ASP A 380 -20.91 -27.55 -5.10
CA ASP A 380 -19.73 -26.66 -5.16
C ASP A 380 -18.86 -26.98 -6.39
N LEU A 381 -18.13 -25.97 -6.89
CA LEU A 381 -17.19 -26.10 -8.01
C LEU A 381 -15.74 -25.93 -7.53
N TYR A 382 -14.93 -26.95 -7.74
CA TYR A 382 -13.49 -26.96 -7.48
C TYR A 382 -12.72 -26.99 -8.81
N ILE A 383 -11.84 -26.01 -9.02
CA ILE A 383 -10.94 -25.95 -10.19
C ILE A 383 -9.51 -26.00 -9.69
N THR A 384 -8.78 -27.05 -10.05
CA THR A 384 -7.34 -27.15 -9.88
C THR A 384 -6.68 -27.07 -11.25
N ALA A 385 -5.85 -26.06 -11.46
CA ALA A 385 -5.10 -25.88 -12.68
C ALA A 385 -3.60 -25.81 -12.38
N SER A 386 -2.79 -26.50 -13.18
CA SER A 386 -1.33 -26.44 -13.07
C SER A 386 -0.66 -26.32 -14.43
N ALA A 387 0.47 -25.62 -14.46
CA ALA A 387 1.30 -25.52 -15.65
C ALA A 387 2.80 -25.51 -15.29
N LEU A 388 3.60 -26.28 -16.03
CA LEU A 388 5.05 -26.24 -15.90
C LEU A 388 5.61 -24.93 -16.49
N SER A 389 5.40 -24.69 -17.79
CA SER A 389 6.01 -23.55 -18.50
C SER A 389 5.05 -22.43 -18.92
N GLY A 390 3.75 -22.76 -18.95
CA GLY A 390 2.63 -21.87 -19.25
C GLY A 390 2.03 -21.19 -18.01
N SER A 391 0.96 -20.41 -18.18
CA SER A 391 0.15 -19.98 -17.02
C SER A 391 -0.77 -21.12 -16.62
N ALA A 392 -1.15 -21.26 -15.35
CA ALA A 392 -2.07 -22.35 -14.98
C ALA A 392 -3.46 -22.15 -15.59
N ILE A 393 -3.97 -20.92 -15.51
CA ILE A 393 -5.18 -20.46 -16.19
C ILE A 393 -4.84 -19.30 -17.13
N LEU A 394 -5.27 -19.38 -18.39
CA LEU A 394 -5.00 -18.38 -19.42
C LEU A 394 -6.22 -18.09 -20.29
N SER A 395 -6.43 -16.83 -20.62
CA SER A 395 -7.38 -16.42 -21.67
C SER A 395 -6.63 -15.78 -22.85
N LEU A 396 -6.91 -16.25 -24.06
CA LEU A 396 -6.37 -15.67 -25.30
C LEU A 396 -7.35 -14.66 -25.90
N ALA A 397 -6.95 -13.40 -25.94
CA ALA A 397 -7.63 -12.34 -26.70
C ALA A 397 -6.61 -11.62 -27.59
N ALA A 398 -6.98 -11.33 -28.85
CA ALA A 398 -6.14 -10.56 -29.75
C ALA A 398 -6.25 -9.05 -29.44
N THR A 399 -5.18 -8.30 -29.70
CA THR A 399 -5.14 -6.86 -29.43
C THR A 399 -6.28 -6.13 -30.14
N GLY A 400 -7.10 -5.39 -29.38
CA GLY A 400 -8.22 -4.60 -29.90
C GLY A 400 -9.48 -5.39 -30.26
N GLN A 401 -9.52 -6.69 -29.98
CA GLN A 401 -10.66 -7.55 -30.29
C GLN A 401 -11.20 -8.23 -29.02
N TRP A 402 -12.53 -8.21 -28.88
CA TRP A 402 -13.33 -8.81 -27.80
C TRP A 402 -13.11 -8.26 -26.38
N ALA A 403 -13.89 -7.21 -26.04
CA ALA A 403 -13.98 -6.71 -24.66
C ALA A 403 -14.54 -7.77 -23.68
N ASP A 404 -15.37 -8.68 -24.17
CA ASP A 404 -15.99 -9.72 -23.36
C ASP A 404 -15.20 -11.03 -23.41
N ALA A 405 -13.99 -11.08 -22.82
CA ALA A 405 -13.13 -12.28 -22.71
C ALA A 405 -13.07 -12.79 -21.24
N GLY A 406 -12.31 -13.85 -20.94
CA GLY A 406 -12.16 -14.37 -19.57
C GLY A 406 -13.25 -15.37 -19.13
N PHE A 407 -13.55 -15.40 -17.83
CA PHE A 407 -14.48 -16.35 -17.21
C PHE A 407 -15.58 -15.63 -16.41
N GLU A 408 -16.82 -16.05 -16.63
CA GLU A 408 -17.97 -15.71 -15.80
C GLU A 408 -18.50 -16.96 -15.10
N PHE A 409 -18.63 -16.84 -13.79
CA PHE A 409 -19.21 -17.87 -12.93
C PHE A 409 -20.56 -17.39 -12.41
N VAL A 410 -21.61 -18.17 -12.66
CA VAL A 410 -22.96 -17.92 -12.15
C VAL A 410 -23.26 -18.98 -11.10
N LEU A 411 -23.30 -18.57 -9.83
CA LEU A 411 -23.35 -19.46 -8.67
C LEU A 411 -24.76 -19.45 -8.05
N ASN A 412 -25.48 -20.56 -8.17
CA ASN A 412 -26.82 -20.71 -7.60
C ASN A 412 -26.80 -21.76 -6.49
N ASN A 413 -26.71 -21.32 -5.23
CA ASN A 413 -26.59 -22.21 -4.07
C ASN A 413 -25.33 -23.10 -4.15
N SER A 414 -24.21 -22.49 -4.55
CA SER A 414 -22.93 -23.14 -4.86
C SER A 414 -21.76 -22.23 -4.52
N ASN A 415 -20.66 -22.76 -4.00
CA ASN A 415 -19.40 -22.03 -3.83
C ASN A 415 -18.41 -22.36 -4.95
N LEU A 416 -17.41 -21.49 -5.13
CA LEU A 416 -16.34 -21.64 -6.12
C LEU A 416 -14.97 -21.63 -5.43
N TYR A 417 -14.15 -22.63 -5.73
CA TYR A 417 -12.76 -22.74 -5.31
C TYR A 417 -11.86 -22.90 -6.54
N ILE A 418 -10.87 -22.02 -6.69
CA ILE A 418 -9.86 -22.10 -7.76
C ILE A 418 -8.48 -22.16 -7.13
N ASP A 419 -7.68 -23.15 -7.50
CA ASP A 419 -6.25 -23.25 -7.18
C ASP A 419 -5.46 -23.36 -8.49
N ALA A 420 -4.64 -22.34 -8.78
CA ALA A 420 -3.95 -22.16 -10.04
C ALA A 420 -2.44 -21.98 -9.84
N ASN A 421 -1.64 -23.01 -10.16
CA ASN A 421 -0.20 -23.03 -9.88
C ASN A 421 0.66 -23.12 -11.16
N SER A 422 1.53 -22.13 -11.39
CA SER A 422 2.52 -22.16 -12.46
C SER A 422 3.94 -22.13 -11.93
N LYS A 423 4.78 -23.03 -12.46
CA LYS A 423 6.18 -23.12 -12.04
C LYS A 423 7.10 -22.06 -12.68
N PHE A 424 6.80 -21.59 -13.89
CA PHE A 424 7.68 -20.65 -14.61
C PHE A 424 6.98 -19.36 -15.10
N ARG A 425 5.65 -19.24 -14.98
CA ARG A 425 4.89 -18.05 -15.37
C ARG A 425 3.93 -17.63 -14.28
N ASN A 426 2.72 -17.22 -14.65
CA ASN A 426 1.72 -16.69 -13.74
C ASN A 426 0.76 -17.81 -13.30
N GLY A 427 0.23 -17.74 -12.09
CA GLY A 427 -0.88 -18.61 -11.69
C GLY A 427 -2.08 -18.41 -12.61
N ILE A 428 -2.60 -17.18 -12.64
CA ILE A 428 -3.74 -16.79 -13.48
C ILE A 428 -3.36 -15.59 -14.35
N THR A 429 -3.63 -15.67 -15.66
CA THR A 429 -3.51 -14.54 -16.59
C THR A 429 -4.76 -14.38 -17.44
N LEU A 430 -5.57 -13.38 -17.10
CA LEU A 430 -6.83 -13.06 -17.78
C LEU A 430 -6.80 -11.58 -18.21
N GLY A 431 -6.06 -11.31 -19.26
CA GLY A 431 -5.87 -9.99 -19.87
C GLY A 431 -5.02 -10.13 -21.12
N GLY A 432 -5.49 -9.57 -22.25
CA GLY A 432 -4.98 -9.90 -23.57
C GLY A 432 -3.47 -9.74 -23.75
N TYR A 433 -2.90 -10.63 -24.56
CA TYR A 433 -1.49 -10.56 -24.98
C TYR A 433 -1.26 -9.25 -25.77
N GLY A 434 -0.43 -8.35 -25.26
CA GLY A 434 -0.05 -7.12 -25.98
C GLY A 434 -0.90 -5.88 -25.70
N GLY A 435 -1.44 -5.70 -24.49
CA GLY A 435 -1.95 -4.40 -24.03
C GLY A 435 -3.37 -4.06 -24.45
N SER A 436 -4.24 -5.04 -24.71
CA SER A 436 -5.65 -4.78 -24.98
C SER A 436 -6.36 -4.27 -23.72
N THR A 437 -6.92 -3.08 -23.81
CA THR A 437 -7.43 -2.26 -22.70
C THR A 437 -8.84 -2.60 -22.22
N TYR A 438 -9.48 -3.66 -22.76
CA TYR A 438 -10.93 -3.89 -22.57
C TYR A 438 -11.35 -5.32 -22.26
N ALA A 439 -10.43 -6.29 -22.13
CA ALA A 439 -10.82 -7.67 -21.85
C ALA A 439 -11.44 -7.79 -20.43
N ASN A 440 -12.55 -8.53 -20.30
CA ASN A 440 -13.04 -9.00 -19.03
C ASN A 440 -12.04 -10.04 -18.44
N GLY A 441 -11.91 -10.10 -17.11
CA GLY A 441 -11.06 -11.06 -16.40
C GLY A 441 -11.90 -12.11 -15.68
N LEU A 442 -12.18 -11.87 -14.40
CA LEU A 442 -13.06 -12.71 -13.58
C LEU A 442 -14.36 -11.96 -13.26
N THR A 443 -15.49 -12.61 -13.54
CA THR A 443 -16.84 -12.12 -13.27
C THR A 443 -17.57 -13.13 -12.39
N PHE A 444 -18.11 -12.68 -11.26
CA PHE A 444 -18.87 -13.52 -10.34
C PHE A 444 -20.31 -13.00 -10.18
N LYS A 445 -21.28 -13.91 -10.24
CA LYS A 445 -22.72 -13.63 -10.08
C LYS A 445 -23.39 -14.67 -9.20
N GLY A 446 -24.51 -14.32 -8.58
CA GLY A 446 -25.33 -15.26 -7.80
C GLY A 446 -25.14 -15.08 -6.30
N ASN A 447 -25.21 -16.16 -5.51
CA ASN A 447 -25.25 -16.08 -4.03
C ASN A 447 -24.21 -16.97 -3.33
N GLY A 448 -23.17 -17.40 -4.07
CA GLY A 448 -22.10 -18.25 -3.58
C GLY A 448 -20.89 -17.50 -3.03
N ASN A 449 -20.08 -18.15 -2.19
CA ASN A 449 -18.75 -17.63 -1.86
C ASN A 449 -17.71 -18.06 -2.90
N VAL A 450 -16.69 -17.22 -3.08
CA VAL A 450 -15.61 -17.41 -4.05
C VAL A 450 -14.26 -17.37 -3.34
N SER A 451 -13.42 -18.38 -3.58
CA SER A 451 -12.03 -18.42 -3.14
C SER A 451 -11.11 -18.75 -4.31
N VAL A 452 -10.19 -17.85 -4.63
CA VAL A 452 -9.23 -18.01 -5.73
C VAL A 452 -7.81 -17.89 -5.20
N HIS A 453 -7.00 -18.92 -5.43
CA HIS A 453 -5.56 -18.93 -5.18
C HIS A 453 -4.80 -19.00 -6.51
N GLY A 454 -3.86 -18.09 -6.72
CA GLY A 454 -2.98 -18.08 -7.89
C GLY A 454 -1.52 -17.94 -7.47
N GLN A 455 -0.69 -18.92 -7.83
CA GLN A 455 0.75 -18.90 -7.56
C GLN A 455 1.54 -19.00 -8.86
N GLY A 456 2.51 -18.10 -9.04
CA GLY A 456 3.38 -18.10 -10.21
C GLY A 456 4.79 -17.63 -9.89
N ALA A 457 5.79 -18.14 -10.63
CA ALA A 457 7.16 -17.61 -10.56
C ALA A 457 7.28 -16.17 -11.09
N LEU A 458 6.35 -15.73 -11.94
CA LEU A 458 6.20 -14.34 -12.33
C LEU A 458 5.13 -13.67 -11.43
N GLY A 459 3.86 -13.65 -11.82
CA GLY A 459 2.76 -13.08 -11.04
C GLY A 459 1.79 -14.13 -10.48
N GLY A 460 1.07 -13.79 -9.41
CA GLY A 460 0.04 -14.68 -8.85
C GLY A 460 -1.24 -14.66 -9.69
N ILE A 461 -1.96 -13.55 -9.62
CA ILE A 461 -3.25 -13.33 -10.30
C ILE A 461 -3.18 -12.02 -11.09
N ILE A 462 -3.22 -12.11 -12.42
CA ILE A 462 -3.14 -10.96 -13.33
C ILE A 462 -4.45 -10.83 -14.11
N LEU A 463 -5.21 -9.76 -13.85
CA LEU A 463 -6.55 -9.53 -14.36
C LEU A 463 -6.67 -8.16 -15.02
N SER A 464 -7.18 -8.18 -16.24
CA SER A 464 -7.64 -6.97 -16.94
C SER A 464 -8.92 -6.38 -16.32
N ARG A 465 -9.75 -7.20 -15.65
CA ARG A 465 -10.92 -6.74 -14.89
C ARG A 465 -11.33 -7.75 -13.82
N LEU A 466 -11.67 -7.26 -12.63
CA LEU A 466 -12.41 -8.01 -11.61
C LEU A 466 -13.81 -7.40 -11.45
N TYR A 467 -14.86 -8.22 -11.54
CA TYR A 467 -16.25 -7.80 -11.37
C TYR A 467 -16.99 -8.70 -10.39
N THR A 468 -17.48 -8.09 -9.29
CA THR A 468 -18.23 -8.76 -8.22
C THR A 468 -19.62 -8.15 -7.99
N GLY A 469 -20.03 -7.17 -8.82
CA GLY A 469 -21.21 -6.32 -8.54
C GLY A 469 -22.57 -7.04 -8.56
N GLU A 470 -22.63 -8.28 -9.02
CA GLU A 470 -23.84 -9.12 -9.08
C GLU A 470 -23.74 -10.37 -8.20
N LEU A 471 -22.76 -10.42 -7.29
CA LEU A 471 -22.58 -11.50 -6.33
C LEU A 471 -23.06 -11.06 -4.94
N ASP A 472 -23.99 -11.81 -4.37
CA ASP A 472 -24.42 -11.75 -2.97
C ASP A 472 -23.67 -12.81 -2.16
N GLY A 473 -22.35 -12.64 -2.02
CA GLY A 473 -21.45 -13.58 -1.37
C GLY A 473 -20.07 -12.95 -1.14
N ASN A 474 -19.19 -13.65 -0.43
CA ASN A 474 -17.83 -13.16 -0.16
C ASN A 474 -16.86 -13.58 -1.27
N VAL A 475 -15.92 -12.71 -1.60
CA VAL A 475 -14.88 -12.97 -2.61
C VAL A 475 -13.50 -12.88 -1.97
N GLN A 476 -12.73 -13.96 -2.00
CA GLN A 476 -11.33 -13.99 -1.56
C GLN A 476 -10.40 -14.31 -2.73
N LEU A 477 -9.47 -13.41 -3.04
CA LEU A 477 -8.39 -13.64 -4.00
C LEU A 477 -7.05 -13.62 -3.26
N THR A 478 -6.24 -14.67 -3.43
CA THR A 478 -4.89 -14.79 -2.88
C THR A 478 -3.89 -15.01 -4.02
N GLY A 479 -2.98 -14.06 -4.23
CA GLY A 479 -1.99 -14.09 -5.30
C GLY A 479 -0.56 -14.11 -4.77
N VAL A 480 0.23 -15.10 -5.20
CA VAL A 480 1.65 -15.24 -4.85
C VAL A 480 2.49 -15.13 -6.12
N GLY A 481 3.18 -14.00 -6.27
CA GLY A 481 4.10 -13.72 -7.37
C GLY A 481 5.57 -13.86 -6.93
N GLY A 482 6.44 -14.15 -7.89
CA GLY A 482 7.89 -13.99 -7.77
C GLY A 482 8.30 -12.61 -8.27
N SER A 483 8.58 -12.50 -9.57
CA SER A 483 9.10 -11.26 -10.17
C SER A 483 8.06 -10.27 -10.72
N ALA A 484 6.77 -10.60 -10.61
CA ALA A 484 5.66 -9.69 -10.91
C ALA A 484 4.67 -9.66 -9.74
N ALA A 485 3.64 -8.83 -9.85
CA ALA A 485 2.72 -8.60 -8.75
C ALA A 485 2.05 -9.89 -8.22
N GLY A 486 1.79 -9.93 -6.91
CA GLY A 486 0.98 -10.98 -6.31
C GLY A 486 -0.43 -10.96 -6.91
N ILE A 487 -1.06 -9.78 -6.87
CA ILE A 487 -2.30 -9.49 -7.58
C ILE A 487 -2.12 -8.20 -8.40
N ASP A 488 -2.39 -8.26 -9.70
CA ASP A 488 -2.58 -7.08 -10.56
C ASP A 488 -3.99 -7.12 -11.11
N ALA A 489 -4.83 -6.19 -10.68
CA ALA A 489 -6.22 -6.13 -11.11
C ALA A 489 -6.62 -4.69 -11.44
N SER A 490 -7.23 -4.51 -12.62
CA SER A 490 -7.99 -3.29 -12.88
C SER A 490 -9.42 -3.42 -12.36
N LEU A 491 -9.92 -2.36 -11.71
CA LEU A 491 -11.28 -2.31 -11.17
C LEU A 491 -12.16 -1.37 -12.01
N ASN A 492 -13.45 -1.70 -12.13
CA ASN A 492 -14.41 -0.94 -12.93
C ASN A 492 -15.74 -0.69 -12.19
N THR A 493 -15.87 -1.12 -10.93
CA THR A 493 -17.11 -0.97 -10.16
C THR A 493 -16.81 -0.84 -8.67
N VAL A 494 -17.80 -0.31 -7.94
CA VAL A 494 -17.90 -0.46 -6.49
C VAL A 494 -17.99 -1.95 -6.16
N PHE A 495 -17.15 -2.44 -5.25
CA PHE A 495 -17.31 -3.81 -4.75
C PHE A 495 -18.64 -3.93 -4.00
N GLN A 496 -19.46 -4.89 -4.42
CA GLN A 496 -20.66 -5.33 -3.70
C GLN A 496 -20.27 -6.61 -2.94
N GLY A 497 -20.60 -6.69 -1.64
CA GLY A 497 -20.19 -7.81 -0.78
C GLY A 497 -18.77 -7.69 -0.21
N GLY A 498 -18.42 -8.54 0.76
CA GLY A 498 -17.10 -8.55 1.37
C GLY A 498 -16.04 -9.09 0.39
N VAL A 499 -15.18 -8.21 -0.12
CA VAL A 499 -14.03 -8.58 -0.97
C VAL A 499 -12.75 -8.55 -0.15
N SER A 500 -11.99 -9.64 -0.17
CA SER A 500 -10.68 -9.76 0.44
C SER A 500 -9.63 -10.07 -0.62
N LEU A 501 -8.65 -9.18 -0.78
CA LEU A 501 -7.52 -9.35 -1.69
C LEU A 501 -6.24 -9.52 -0.87
N SER A 502 -5.47 -10.58 -1.12
CA SER A 502 -4.20 -10.84 -0.44
C SER A 502 -3.11 -11.14 -1.47
N GLY A 503 -2.18 -10.22 -1.67
CA GLY A 503 -1.11 -10.36 -2.66
C GLY A 503 0.28 -10.32 -2.03
N SER A 504 1.16 -11.24 -2.42
CA SER A 504 2.58 -11.22 -2.03
C SER A 504 3.47 -11.31 -3.28
N SER A 505 4.54 -10.53 -3.33
CA SER A 505 5.54 -10.58 -4.42
C SER A 505 6.96 -10.48 -3.88
N ALA A 506 7.91 -11.17 -4.53
CA ALA A 506 9.33 -11.06 -4.18
C ALA A 506 9.94 -9.76 -4.76
N ASP A 507 9.70 -9.44 -6.04
CA ASP A 507 10.39 -8.31 -6.71
C ASP A 507 9.48 -7.21 -7.25
N ASP A 508 8.17 -7.33 -7.10
CA ASP A 508 7.18 -6.33 -7.53
C ASP A 508 6.19 -6.06 -6.39
N VAL A 509 5.08 -5.39 -6.67
CA VAL A 509 4.08 -5.04 -5.66
C VAL A 509 3.28 -6.24 -5.18
N GLY A 510 2.90 -6.27 -3.90
CA GLY A 510 2.02 -7.30 -3.37
C GLY A 510 0.65 -7.26 -4.08
N VAL A 511 0.01 -6.08 -4.04
CA VAL A 511 -1.25 -5.80 -4.73
C VAL A 511 -1.15 -4.51 -5.54
N LEU A 512 -1.41 -4.60 -6.84
CA LEU A 512 -1.63 -3.47 -7.75
C LEU A 512 -3.11 -3.35 -8.08
N LEU A 513 -3.72 -2.22 -7.71
CA LEU A 513 -5.06 -1.84 -8.17
C LEU A 513 -4.95 -0.63 -9.07
N SER A 514 -5.53 -0.69 -10.26
CA SER A 514 -5.53 0.42 -11.20
C SER A 514 -6.86 0.57 -11.93
N PHE A 515 -7.05 1.69 -12.61
CA PHE A 515 -8.18 1.84 -13.54
C PHE A 515 -7.81 1.32 -14.92
N GLY A 516 -8.75 0.58 -15.52
CA GLY A 516 -8.65 0.17 -16.91
C GLY A 516 -8.67 1.39 -17.84
N PRO A 517 -7.74 1.52 -18.81
CA PRO A 517 -7.80 2.55 -19.84
C PRO A 517 -9.15 2.56 -20.59
N GLY A 518 -9.83 3.72 -20.62
CA GLY A 518 -11.12 3.91 -21.29
C GLY A 518 -12.34 3.99 -20.37
N ILE A 519 -12.19 3.77 -19.06
CA ILE A 519 -13.22 4.05 -18.06
C ILE A 519 -13.19 5.56 -17.78
N GLN A 520 -14.23 6.29 -18.18
CA GLN A 520 -14.29 7.75 -18.09
C GLN A 520 -14.57 8.27 -16.67
N GLU A 521 -15.06 7.42 -15.77
CA GLU A 521 -15.29 7.76 -14.37
C GLU A 521 -14.20 7.13 -13.51
N HIS A 522 -13.22 7.94 -13.11
CA HIS A 522 -12.15 7.53 -12.22
C HIS A 522 -12.62 7.47 -10.76
N ASN A 523 -13.69 6.72 -10.45
CA ASN A 523 -14.14 6.55 -9.06
C ASN A 523 -13.99 5.07 -8.67
N MET A 524 -13.00 4.77 -7.83
CA MET A 524 -12.80 3.45 -7.24
C MET A 524 -13.37 3.53 -5.83
N ASN A 525 -14.33 2.65 -5.50
CA ASN A 525 -14.82 2.49 -4.13
C ASN A 525 -14.71 1.02 -3.74
N LEU A 526 -13.84 0.71 -2.78
CA LEU A 526 -13.66 -0.65 -2.31
C LEU A 526 -14.62 -1.01 -1.16
N ASN A 527 -15.51 -0.11 -0.70
CA ASN A 527 -16.71 -0.37 0.12
C ASN A 527 -16.64 -1.57 1.09
N GLY A 528 -15.91 -1.46 2.20
CA GLY A 528 -15.79 -2.52 3.20
C GLY A 528 -14.79 -3.63 2.88
N SER A 529 -14.04 -3.53 1.78
CA SER A 529 -13.07 -4.54 1.39
C SER A 529 -11.81 -4.56 2.25
N ASN A 530 -11.20 -5.73 2.35
CA ASN A 530 -9.91 -5.94 2.98
C ASN A 530 -8.82 -6.19 1.92
N VAL A 531 -7.82 -5.33 1.84
CA VAL A 531 -6.69 -5.49 0.92
C VAL A 531 -5.41 -5.62 1.72
N ALA A 532 -4.72 -6.75 1.57
CA ALA A 532 -3.42 -7.01 2.17
C ALA A 532 -2.38 -7.22 1.06
N GLY A 533 -1.26 -6.51 1.13
CA GLY A 533 -0.20 -6.58 0.14
C GLY A 533 1.18 -6.62 0.78
N SER A 534 1.99 -7.61 0.43
CA SER A 534 3.39 -7.71 0.87
C SER A 534 4.36 -7.75 -0.31
N SER A 535 5.48 -7.06 -0.17
CA SER A 535 6.55 -7.03 -1.17
C SER A 535 7.92 -7.13 -0.50
N GLU A 536 8.83 -7.94 -1.05
CA GLU A 536 10.21 -7.98 -0.57
C GLU A 536 11.04 -6.83 -1.15
N ASN A 537 11.20 -6.76 -2.48
CA ASN A 537 12.04 -5.78 -3.19
C ASN A 537 11.25 -4.80 -4.09
N GLY A 538 9.93 -4.87 -4.09
CA GLY A 538 9.07 -4.08 -4.98
C GLY A 538 8.82 -2.66 -4.49
N SER A 539 8.15 -1.86 -5.33
CA SER A 539 7.89 -0.45 -5.04
C SER A 539 6.84 -0.19 -3.95
N ALA A 540 6.00 -1.18 -3.65
CA ALA A 540 5.03 -1.10 -2.56
C ALA A 540 4.49 -2.47 -2.11
N GLY A 541 4.01 -2.55 -0.86
CA GLY A 541 3.12 -3.65 -0.46
C GLY A 541 1.78 -3.58 -1.19
N ILE A 542 1.14 -2.40 -1.15
CA ILE A 542 -0.07 -2.07 -1.90
C ILE A 542 0.17 -0.81 -2.74
N LEU A 543 -0.16 -0.86 -4.03
CA LEU A 543 -0.11 0.27 -4.94
C LEU A 543 -1.48 0.48 -5.60
N ILE A 544 -2.11 1.61 -5.32
CA ILE A 544 -3.38 2.01 -5.96
C ILE A 544 -3.11 3.19 -6.90
N LYS A 545 -3.40 3.00 -8.19
CA LYS A 545 -3.20 4.01 -9.24
C LYS A 545 -4.54 4.54 -9.76
N GLY A 546 -4.76 5.84 -9.66
CA GLY A 546 -5.96 6.49 -10.17
C GLY A 546 -6.15 7.93 -9.74
N LYS A 547 -7.23 8.55 -10.22
CA LYS A 547 -7.75 9.84 -9.74
C LYS A 547 -8.99 9.56 -8.90
N ASN A 548 -9.36 10.45 -7.98
CA ASN A 548 -10.62 10.40 -7.21
C ASN A 548 -10.93 9.02 -6.58
N ILE A 549 -9.95 8.43 -5.90
CA ILE A 549 -10.12 7.14 -5.24
C ILE A 549 -10.82 7.37 -3.90
N SER A 550 -11.92 6.66 -3.66
CA SER A 550 -12.63 6.67 -2.38
C SER A 550 -12.53 5.30 -1.71
N PHE A 551 -12.29 5.27 -0.40
CA PHE A 551 -12.21 4.03 0.35
C PHE A 551 -13.06 4.15 1.60
N THR A 552 -14.25 3.54 1.54
CA THR A 552 -15.25 3.60 2.62
C THR A 552 -15.25 2.30 3.44
N ASN A 553 -15.16 2.39 4.77
CA ASN A 553 -15.32 1.29 5.75
C ASN A 553 -14.42 0.04 5.58
N GLY A 554 -13.37 0.10 4.77
CA GLY A 554 -12.48 -1.04 4.48
C GLY A 554 -11.15 -1.02 5.23
N THR A 555 -10.31 -2.03 4.98
CA THR A 555 -8.95 -2.14 5.52
C THR A 555 -7.90 -2.25 4.42
N LEU A 556 -6.81 -1.47 4.51
CA LEU A 556 -5.60 -1.62 3.68
C LEU A 556 -4.43 -1.98 4.59
N THR A 557 -3.72 -3.08 4.32
CA THR A 557 -2.52 -3.50 5.07
C THR A 557 -1.37 -3.78 4.12
N GLY A 558 -0.46 -2.82 3.97
CA GLY A 558 0.66 -2.90 3.04
C GLY A 558 2.01 -3.04 3.76
N THR A 559 2.85 -3.97 3.31
CA THR A 559 4.20 -4.19 3.87
C THR A 559 5.24 -4.25 2.75
N ALA A 560 6.27 -3.41 2.81
CA ALA A 560 7.48 -3.51 2.00
C ALA A 560 8.68 -3.84 2.89
N THR A 561 9.26 -5.03 2.78
CA THR A 561 10.23 -5.53 3.76
C THR A 561 11.68 -5.17 3.45
N SER A 562 11.99 -4.68 2.24
CA SER A 562 13.33 -4.20 1.89
C SER A 562 13.30 -3.12 0.80
N GLY A 563 14.43 -2.42 0.64
CA GLY A 563 14.57 -1.35 -0.34
C GLY A 563 13.68 -0.14 -0.06
N ASN A 564 13.52 0.70 -1.09
CA ASN A 564 12.80 1.98 -1.00
C ASN A 564 11.28 1.86 -1.19
N GLY A 565 10.74 0.63 -1.18
CA GLY A 565 9.31 0.38 -1.35
C GLY A 565 8.51 0.90 -0.16
N SER A 566 7.32 1.45 -0.40
CA SER A 566 6.43 1.94 0.65
C SER A 566 5.41 0.87 1.08
N GLY A 567 4.87 0.92 2.30
CA GLY A 567 3.85 -0.04 2.71
C GLY A 567 2.59 0.08 1.83
N VAL A 568 1.99 1.27 1.83
CA VAL A 568 0.85 1.62 0.98
C VAL A 568 1.16 2.87 0.14
N VAL A 569 0.85 2.82 -1.16
CA VAL A 569 0.99 3.96 -2.08
C VAL A 569 -0.33 4.27 -2.76
N LEU A 570 -0.76 5.52 -2.66
CA LEU A 570 -1.88 6.09 -3.42
C LEU A 570 -1.31 7.12 -4.41
N THR A 571 -1.48 6.88 -5.72
CA THR A 571 -0.88 7.73 -6.77
C THR A 571 -1.76 7.85 -8.01
N GLY A 572 -1.46 8.80 -8.91
CA GLY A 572 -2.24 9.04 -10.14
C GLY A 572 -2.68 10.50 -10.37
N GLY A 573 -2.27 11.42 -9.49
CA GLY A 573 -2.43 12.87 -9.67
C GLY A 573 -3.86 13.37 -9.45
N GLY A 574 -4.56 12.85 -8.45
CA GLY A 574 -5.91 13.28 -8.07
C GLY A 574 -6.12 13.32 -6.55
N ASN A 575 -7.38 13.46 -6.15
CA ASN A 575 -7.79 13.45 -4.74
C ASN A 575 -8.04 12.01 -4.27
N TYR A 576 -7.71 11.72 -3.01
CA TYR A 576 -7.99 10.43 -2.38
C TYR A 576 -8.85 10.69 -1.14
N THR A 577 -9.96 9.98 -1.01
CA THR A 577 -10.89 10.12 0.13
C THR A 577 -10.93 8.82 0.92
N LEU A 578 -10.61 8.89 2.20
CA LEU A 578 -10.74 7.79 3.15
C LEU A 578 -11.91 8.11 4.08
N ASP A 579 -12.85 7.18 4.22
CA ASP A 579 -14.11 7.41 4.95
C ASP A 579 -14.43 6.21 5.85
N GLY A 580 -14.25 6.32 7.16
CA GLY A 580 -14.38 5.18 8.09
C GLY A 580 -13.40 4.03 7.84
N ALA A 581 -12.32 4.27 7.10
CA ALA A 581 -11.38 3.23 6.70
C ALA A 581 -10.19 3.09 7.65
N SER A 582 -9.55 1.92 7.68
CA SER A 582 -8.31 1.66 8.42
C SER A 582 -7.16 1.28 7.50
N ILE A 583 -6.14 2.13 7.41
CA ILE A 583 -4.98 1.97 6.53
C ILE A 583 -3.75 1.76 7.41
N THR A 584 -3.04 0.67 7.21
CA THR A 584 -1.76 0.37 7.87
C THR A 584 -0.70 0.09 6.82
N GLY A 585 0.44 0.78 6.94
CA GLY A 585 1.56 0.64 6.01
C GLY A 585 2.89 0.52 6.75
N THR A 586 3.67 -0.51 6.42
CA THR A 586 5.00 -0.74 6.99
C THR A 586 6.03 -0.78 5.86
N ALA A 587 7.14 -0.07 6.03
CA ALA A 587 8.23 -0.02 5.05
C ALA A 587 9.60 -0.10 5.72
N ALA A 588 10.55 -0.71 5.00
CA ALA A 588 11.98 -0.66 5.35
C ALA A 588 12.54 0.75 5.12
N ASP A 589 12.87 1.15 3.88
CA ASP A 589 13.42 2.49 3.59
C ASP A 589 12.43 3.43 2.90
N GLY A 590 11.29 2.92 2.41
CA GLY A 590 10.21 3.76 1.89
C GLY A 590 9.32 4.34 3.00
N SER A 591 8.29 5.10 2.62
CA SER A 591 7.31 5.56 3.61
C SER A 591 6.39 4.42 4.05
N GLY A 592 5.97 4.41 5.32
CA GLY A 592 4.92 3.48 5.75
C GLY A 592 3.68 3.64 4.86
N ILE A 593 3.21 4.88 4.72
CA ILE A 593 2.13 5.27 3.80
C ILE A 593 2.57 6.49 2.99
N ALA A 594 2.43 6.43 1.66
CA ALA A 594 2.71 7.54 0.76
C ALA A 594 1.48 7.89 -0.10
N VAL A 595 1.00 9.12 0.01
CA VAL A 595 -0.09 9.67 -0.80
C VAL A 595 0.45 10.77 -1.70
N ASN A 596 0.36 10.55 -3.01
CA ASN A 596 0.81 11.50 -4.03
C ASN A 596 -0.39 12.31 -4.58
N GLY A 597 -0.78 13.35 -3.84
CA GLY A 597 -1.93 14.23 -4.09
C GLY A 597 -2.66 14.61 -2.79
N THR A 598 -3.82 15.23 -2.90
CA THR A 598 -4.65 15.64 -1.76
C THR A 598 -5.33 14.44 -1.11
N LEU A 599 -5.25 14.35 0.22
CA LEU A 599 -5.86 13.32 1.04
C LEU A 599 -7.01 13.91 1.88
N THR A 600 -8.23 13.46 1.61
CA THR A 600 -9.39 13.72 2.47
C THR A 600 -9.58 12.55 3.43
N VAL A 601 -9.71 12.78 4.74
CA VAL A 601 -10.00 11.77 5.77
C VAL A 601 -11.28 12.12 6.52
N ASN A 602 -12.21 11.17 6.63
CA ASN A 602 -13.54 11.39 7.19
C ASN A 602 -14.00 10.28 8.14
N ASN A 603 -15.00 10.59 8.97
CA ASN A 603 -15.83 9.64 9.74
C ASN A 603 -15.09 8.46 10.40
N GLY A 604 -14.16 8.72 11.31
CA GLY A 604 -13.47 7.64 12.06
C GLY A 604 -12.31 6.97 11.32
N THR A 605 -11.83 7.55 10.22
CA THR A 605 -10.67 7.04 9.47
C THR A 605 -9.43 6.92 10.35
N VAL A 606 -8.73 5.78 10.24
CA VAL A 606 -7.47 5.49 10.93
C VAL A 606 -6.36 5.27 9.89
N VAL A 607 -5.26 6.03 9.99
CA VAL A 607 -4.09 5.93 9.13
C VAL A 607 -2.86 5.66 9.99
N LYS A 608 -2.15 4.55 9.78
CA LYS A 608 -0.99 4.12 10.58
C LYS A 608 0.20 3.75 9.69
N GLY A 609 1.21 4.62 9.66
CA GLY A 609 2.42 4.40 8.88
C GLY A 609 3.64 4.14 9.76
N LEU A 610 4.41 3.10 9.44
CA LEU A 610 5.68 2.76 10.09
C LEU A 610 6.79 2.65 9.05
N ALA A 611 7.85 3.45 9.20
CA ALA A 611 9.09 3.32 8.45
C ALA A 611 10.24 2.97 9.41
N THR A 612 10.89 1.82 9.18
CA THR A 612 11.96 1.32 10.08
C THR A 612 13.37 1.76 9.64
N GLY A 613 13.50 2.36 8.47
CA GLY A 613 14.73 2.85 7.84
C GLY A 613 14.61 4.35 7.53
N GLY A 614 15.01 4.77 6.33
CA GLY A 614 15.14 6.19 5.95
C GLY A 614 13.88 6.91 5.43
N GLY A 615 12.70 6.30 5.52
CA GLY A 615 11.45 6.87 5.04
C GLY A 615 10.58 7.50 6.14
N ASN A 616 9.51 8.20 5.74
CA ASN A 616 8.57 8.79 6.69
C ASN A 616 7.51 7.78 7.15
N GLY A 617 6.92 7.96 8.33
CA GLY A 617 5.78 7.16 8.75
C GLY A 617 4.61 7.33 7.79
N VAL A 618 4.10 8.56 7.68
CA VAL A 618 3.04 8.96 6.73
C VAL A 618 3.50 10.18 5.93
N THR A 619 3.40 10.12 4.60
CA THR A 619 3.65 11.26 3.71
C THR A 619 2.42 11.60 2.88
N VAL A 620 2.05 12.88 2.85
CA VAL A 620 1.05 13.45 1.93
C VAL A 620 1.72 14.59 1.14
N SER A 621 1.85 14.45 -0.18
CA SER A 621 2.51 15.46 -1.01
C SER A 621 1.61 16.63 -1.42
N GLY A 622 0.29 16.50 -1.23
CA GLY A 622 -0.70 17.56 -1.41
C GLY A 622 -1.33 17.98 -0.09
N ASP A 623 -2.57 18.45 -0.15
CA ASP A 623 -3.31 18.91 1.02
C ASP A 623 -3.83 17.73 1.86
N LEU A 624 -4.01 17.94 3.16
CA LEU A 624 -4.64 17.00 4.08
C LEU A 624 -5.93 17.63 4.63
N VAL A 625 -7.10 17.08 4.27
CA VAL A 625 -8.40 17.73 4.50
C VAL A 625 -9.37 16.81 5.23
N THR A 626 -10.26 17.38 6.04
CA THR A 626 -11.48 16.73 6.54
C THR A 626 -12.70 17.44 5.96
N ASP A 627 -13.64 16.69 5.38
CA ASP A 627 -14.93 17.24 4.93
C ASP A 627 -16.01 17.05 5.99
N SER A 628 -15.99 15.93 6.73
CA SER A 628 -17.00 15.62 7.75
C SER A 628 -16.56 14.51 8.72
N GLY A 629 -17.08 14.57 9.95
CA GLY A 629 -17.06 13.46 10.90
C GLY A 629 -16.06 13.59 12.04
N ASP A 630 -16.21 12.71 13.03
CA ASP A 630 -15.40 12.65 14.24
C ASP A 630 -14.49 11.40 14.24
N GLY A 631 -13.52 11.35 15.16
CA GLY A 631 -12.76 10.11 15.45
C GLY A 631 -11.63 9.80 14.47
N ILE A 632 -11.19 10.79 13.70
CA ILE A 632 -10.10 10.65 12.74
C ILE A 632 -8.76 10.54 13.48
N SER A 633 -7.94 9.55 13.12
CA SER A 633 -6.62 9.34 13.72
C SER A 633 -5.57 9.04 12.65
N ILE A 634 -4.57 9.90 12.54
CA ILE A 634 -3.40 9.72 11.67
C ILE A 634 -2.19 9.56 12.58
N THR A 635 -1.51 8.42 12.50
CA THR A 635 -0.31 8.11 13.28
C THR A 635 0.83 7.70 12.36
N GLY A 636 1.97 8.37 12.47
CA GLY A 636 3.16 8.04 11.71
C GLY A 636 4.39 7.86 12.60
N THR A 637 5.16 6.80 12.36
CA THR A 637 6.40 6.49 13.08
C THR A 637 7.54 6.27 12.10
N ALA A 638 8.66 6.96 12.29
CA ALA A 638 9.88 6.83 11.48
C ALA A 638 11.11 6.64 12.38
N PHE A 639 12.04 5.75 12.01
CA PHE A 639 13.35 5.69 12.67
C PHE A 639 14.30 6.74 12.08
N SER A 640 14.16 7.06 10.81
CA SER A 640 14.87 8.17 10.16
C SER A 640 13.97 8.80 9.10
N GLY A 641 13.64 10.08 9.27
CA GLY A 641 12.61 10.79 8.50
C GLY A 641 11.55 11.39 9.42
N ASP A 642 10.48 11.91 8.82
CA ASP A 642 9.39 12.50 9.59
C ASP A 642 8.36 11.44 10.01
N GLY A 643 7.84 11.52 11.23
CA GLY A 643 6.74 10.67 11.67
C GLY A 643 5.53 10.89 10.76
N VAL A 644 5.05 12.13 10.66
CA VAL A 644 4.06 12.56 9.68
C VAL A 644 4.55 13.80 8.92
N LYS A 645 4.53 13.73 7.59
CA LYS A 645 4.91 14.83 6.69
C LYS A 645 3.75 15.22 5.76
N VAL A 646 3.39 16.49 5.75
CA VAL A 646 2.40 17.08 4.83
C VAL A 646 3.01 18.27 4.12
N ASP A 647 3.07 18.20 2.78
CA ASP A 647 3.67 19.27 1.95
C ASP A 647 2.68 20.40 1.61
N GLY A 648 1.39 20.09 1.51
CA GLY A 648 0.33 21.06 1.25
C GLY A 648 -0.32 21.64 2.51
N ASP A 649 -1.46 22.31 2.31
CA ASP A 649 -2.28 22.86 3.40
C ASP A 649 -2.98 21.72 4.16
N THR A 650 -3.11 21.87 5.48
CA THR A 650 -3.76 20.91 6.36
C THR A 650 -5.01 21.55 6.97
N THR A 651 -6.20 21.04 6.63
CA THR A 651 -7.48 21.45 7.23
C THR A 651 -8.12 20.27 7.95
N LEU A 652 -8.11 20.26 9.29
CA LEU A 652 -8.60 19.14 10.09
C LEU A 652 -9.67 19.57 11.10
N THR A 653 -10.73 18.78 11.23
CA THR A 653 -11.79 18.96 12.23
C THR A 653 -11.86 17.73 13.10
N ASN A 654 -11.88 17.90 14.43
CA ASN A 654 -11.92 16.85 15.44
C ASN A 654 -11.01 15.63 15.14
N ALA A 655 -9.79 15.91 14.70
CA ALA A 655 -8.82 14.89 14.30
C ALA A 655 -7.65 14.79 15.28
N MET A 656 -7.00 13.63 15.30
CA MET A 656 -5.73 13.42 15.98
C MET A 656 -4.64 13.15 14.95
N LEU A 657 -3.63 14.02 14.90
CA LEU A 657 -2.43 13.90 14.09
C LEU A 657 -1.24 13.61 15.01
N ASN A 658 -0.73 12.38 15.01
CA ASN A 658 0.34 11.94 15.91
C ASN A 658 1.57 11.47 15.14
N GLY A 659 2.73 12.07 15.38
CA GLY A 659 3.97 11.74 14.71
C GLY A 659 5.11 11.45 15.67
N SER A 660 5.88 10.40 15.40
CA SER A 660 7.05 10.01 16.19
C SER A 660 8.24 9.76 15.27
N ALA A 661 9.40 10.33 15.58
CA ALA A 661 10.64 10.11 14.85
C ALA A 661 11.83 9.87 15.79
N ASP A 662 12.72 8.92 15.50
CA ASP A 662 14.00 8.86 16.23
C ASP A 662 14.97 9.95 15.71
N SER A 663 14.98 10.18 14.40
CA SER A 663 15.68 11.30 13.76
C SER A 663 14.83 11.92 12.66
N GLY A 664 14.68 13.25 12.67
CA GLY A 664 13.72 13.98 11.82
C GLY A 664 12.64 14.67 12.66
N ASN A 665 11.51 15.05 12.08
CA ASN A 665 10.43 15.70 12.82
C ASN A 665 9.36 14.69 13.25
N GLY A 666 8.76 14.86 14.44
CA GLY A 666 7.57 14.09 14.81
C GLY A 666 6.44 14.37 13.82
N VAL A 667 6.01 15.62 13.73
CA VAL A 667 5.08 16.14 12.73
C VAL A 667 5.72 17.30 11.97
N ASN A 668 5.66 17.28 10.65
CA ASN A 668 6.16 18.32 9.76
C ASN A 668 5.07 18.77 8.79
N ILE A 669 4.59 20.02 8.93
CA ILE A 669 3.59 20.61 8.05
C ILE A 669 4.20 21.83 7.39
N ALA A 670 4.37 21.77 6.07
CA ALA A 670 4.94 22.86 5.29
C ALA A 670 3.89 23.94 4.93
N GLY A 671 2.64 23.55 4.65
CA GLY A 671 1.53 24.46 4.38
C GLY A 671 0.84 24.99 5.64
N ASN A 672 -0.28 25.69 5.45
CA ASN A 672 -1.09 26.25 6.55
C ASN A 672 -1.80 25.13 7.31
N LEU A 673 -1.86 25.23 8.64
CA LEU A 673 -2.65 24.35 9.50
C LEU A 673 -3.91 25.08 9.99
N THR A 674 -5.07 24.71 9.46
CA THR A 674 -6.38 25.24 9.85
C THR A 674 -7.20 24.16 10.53
N THR A 675 -7.65 24.40 11.75
CA THR A 675 -8.32 23.36 12.54
C THR A 675 -9.35 23.94 13.49
N ASP A 676 -10.21 23.07 14.03
CA ASP A 676 -11.03 23.42 15.19
C ASP A 676 -10.24 23.31 16.51
N SER A 677 -10.85 23.73 17.62
CA SER A 677 -10.23 23.62 18.94
C SER A 677 -10.14 22.18 19.48
N ALA A 678 -10.84 21.22 18.85
CA ALA A 678 -10.87 19.81 19.26
C ALA A 678 -9.72 19.01 18.64
N THR A 679 -9.19 19.45 17.51
CA THR A 679 -8.07 18.81 16.81
C THR A 679 -6.78 18.87 17.64
N GLN A 680 -6.10 17.73 17.70
CA GLN A 680 -4.84 17.56 18.43
C GLN A 680 -3.72 17.23 17.45
N VAL A 681 -2.64 18.01 17.49
CA VAL A 681 -1.40 17.74 16.75
C VAL A 681 -0.31 17.41 17.76
N SER A 682 0.15 16.17 17.78
CA SER A 682 1.16 15.67 18.74
C SER A 682 2.37 15.15 17.99
N GLY A 683 3.55 15.65 18.33
CA GLY A 683 4.80 15.28 17.70
C GLY A 683 5.89 14.97 18.72
N HIS A 684 6.60 13.86 18.51
CA HIS A 684 7.77 13.47 19.30
C HIS A 684 8.97 13.21 18.39
N ALA A 685 10.14 13.75 18.73
CA ALA A 685 11.38 13.48 18.03
C ALA A 685 12.53 13.20 19.03
N ALA A 686 13.19 12.04 18.97
CA ALA A 686 14.37 11.82 19.83
C ALA A 686 15.52 12.78 19.44
N SER A 687 15.76 12.97 18.14
CA SER A 687 16.69 13.95 17.60
C SER A 687 16.08 14.72 16.42
N GLY A 688 15.55 15.92 16.69
CA GLY A 688 14.93 16.78 15.68
C GLY A 688 13.82 17.65 16.26
N THR A 689 12.79 17.99 15.49
CA THR A 689 11.68 18.84 15.98
C THR A 689 10.46 17.97 16.32
N GLY A 690 9.87 18.12 17.50
CA GLY A 690 8.60 17.46 17.83
C GLY A 690 7.52 17.82 16.82
N VAL A 691 7.20 19.12 16.70
CA VAL A 691 6.29 19.65 15.67
C VAL A 691 6.93 20.85 14.96
N ASN A 692 7.04 20.77 13.63
CA ASN A 692 7.50 21.86 12.77
C ASN A 692 6.33 22.46 11.98
N LEU A 693 6.13 23.78 12.10
CA LEU A 693 5.09 24.53 11.39
C LEU A 693 5.74 25.68 10.60
N GLY A 694 5.71 25.57 9.27
CA GLY A 694 6.31 26.56 8.36
C GLY A 694 5.39 27.69 7.90
N ALA A 695 4.10 27.67 8.25
CA ALA A 695 3.12 28.64 7.75
C ALA A 695 2.07 29.03 8.82
N ALA A 696 0.91 29.57 8.40
CA ALA A 696 -0.13 30.00 9.33
C ALA A 696 -0.76 28.82 10.09
N LEU A 697 -1.10 29.06 11.35
CA LEU A 697 -1.80 28.15 12.26
C LEU A 697 -3.09 28.82 12.74
N THR A 698 -4.23 28.20 12.51
CA THR A 698 -5.52 28.61 13.08
C THR A 698 -6.14 27.42 13.80
N GLY A 699 -6.42 27.54 15.10
CA GLY A 699 -6.96 26.44 15.92
C GLY A 699 -5.91 25.44 16.43
N ALA A 700 -6.39 24.28 16.89
CA ALA A 700 -5.65 23.13 17.43
C ALA A 700 -4.99 23.28 18.80
N SER A 701 -4.84 22.13 19.44
CA SER A 701 -3.88 21.89 20.52
C SER A 701 -2.64 21.22 19.94
N VAL A 702 -1.55 21.97 19.81
CA VAL A 702 -0.24 21.49 19.33
C VAL A 702 0.64 21.11 20.51
N LYS A 703 1.15 19.88 20.52
CA LYS A 703 2.07 19.35 21.52
C LYS A 703 3.30 18.78 20.85
N GLY A 704 4.40 19.51 20.90
CA GLY A 704 5.69 19.07 20.39
C GLY A 704 6.67 18.73 21.50
N SER A 705 7.29 17.56 21.41
CA SER A 705 8.32 17.10 22.35
C SER A 705 9.58 16.66 21.62
N SER A 706 10.75 16.95 22.17
CA SER A 706 12.00 16.37 21.69
C SER A 706 12.94 15.98 22.82
N ASP A 707 13.75 14.94 22.63
CA ASP A 707 14.79 14.62 23.63
C ASP A 707 15.97 15.58 23.48
N THR A 708 16.44 15.84 22.25
CA THR A 708 17.66 16.63 22.02
C THR A 708 17.50 17.84 21.10
N GLY A 709 16.38 17.98 20.39
CA GLY A 709 16.10 19.10 19.49
C GLY A 709 14.97 20.00 19.98
N THR A 710 14.17 20.54 19.05
CA THR A 710 13.13 21.53 19.37
C THR A 710 11.80 20.84 19.67
N GLY A 711 11.06 21.25 20.70
CA GLY A 711 9.70 20.76 20.95
C GLY A 711 8.75 21.21 19.83
N VAL A 712 8.52 22.53 19.71
CA VAL A 712 7.72 23.16 18.64
C VAL A 712 8.54 24.25 17.95
N GLN A 713 8.60 24.22 16.62
CA GLN A 713 9.20 25.29 15.80
C GLN A 713 8.11 26.04 15.05
N LEU A 714 8.11 27.38 15.14
CA LEU A 714 7.36 28.27 14.26
C LEU A 714 8.36 29.03 13.36
N ALA A 715 8.09 29.07 12.05
CA ALA A 715 8.99 29.66 11.06
C ALA A 715 8.25 30.52 9.99
N ASP A 716 9.03 31.20 9.13
CA ASP A 716 8.62 31.66 7.80
C ASP A 716 7.28 32.44 7.66
N ASN A 717 7.08 33.47 8.49
CA ASN A 717 5.85 34.30 8.51
C ASN A 717 4.64 33.60 9.14
N ALA A 718 4.86 32.68 10.07
CA ALA A 718 3.81 32.04 10.84
C ALA A 718 2.83 33.05 11.45
N VAL A 719 1.54 32.85 11.20
CA VAL A 719 0.44 33.59 11.83
C VAL A 719 -0.34 32.59 12.69
N VAL A 720 -0.23 32.70 14.01
CA VAL A 720 -0.86 31.78 14.97
C VAL A 720 -2.10 32.43 15.59
N THR A 721 -3.25 31.79 15.42
CA THR A 721 -4.51 32.26 15.99
C THR A 721 -5.31 31.11 16.59
N GLU A 722 -6.04 31.39 17.68
CA GLU A 722 -6.94 30.44 18.35
C GLU A 722 -6.31 29.09 18.74
N ALA A 723 -4.99 29.05 18.95
CA ALA A 723 -4.23 27.82 19.17
C ALA A 723 -3.75 27.65 20.62
N VAL A 724 -3.44 26.41 21.00
CA VAL A 724 -2.68 26.09 22.22
C VAL A 724 -1.36 25.44 21.82
N LEU A 725 -0.24 26.03 22.23
CA LEU A 725 1.10 25.57 21.85
C LEU A 725 1.86 25.05 23.09
N ASN A 726 2.18 23.77 23.11
CA ASN A 726 2.99 23.14 24.16
C ASN A 726 4.27 22.56 23.54
N GLY A 727 5.40 23.25 23.72
CA GLY A 727 6.71 22.80 23.29
C GLY A 727 7.60 22.41 24.46
N THR A 728 8.06 21.16 24.47
CA THR A 728 8.92 20.63 25.54
C THR A 728 10.19 20.00 24.96
N SER A 729 11.34 20.18 25.59
CA SER A 729 12.57 19.46 25.22
C SER A 729 13.36 18.97 26.41
N ALA A 730 14.06 17.83 26.33
CA ALA A 730 14.94 17.42 27.42
C ALA A 730 16.27 18.19 27.39
N SER A 731 16.95 18.26 26.25
CA SER A 731 18.23 18.99 26.14
C SER A 731 18.32 20.03 25.02
N GLY A 732 17.30 20.17 24.18
CA GLY A 732 17.19 21.23 23.18
C GLY A 732 16.18 22.30 23.59
N ASP A 733 15.56 22.97 22.61
CA ASP A 733 14.68 24.10 22.86
C ASP A 733 13.21 23.66 22.99
N GLY A 734 12.46 24.18 23.96
CA GLY A 734 11.04 23.85 24.13
C GLY A 734 10.21 24.38 22.96
N VAL A 735 10.24 25.69 22.76
CA VAL A 735 9.69 26.37 21.58
C VAL A 735 10.75 27.24 20.94
N THR A 736 10.84 27.23 19.61
CA THR A 736 11.73 28.10 18.85
C THR A 736 10.92 28.93 17.86
N PHE A 737 11.24 30.22 17.78
CA PHE A 737 10.74 31.14 16.76
C PHE A 737 11.85 31.52 15.79
N THR A 738 11.61 31.37 14.49
CA THR A 738 12.48 31.83 13.40
C THR A 738 11.70 32.70 12.43
N GLY A 739 12.35 33.73 11.88
CA GLY A 739 11.70 34.66 10.95
C GLY A 739 10.56 35.48 11.58
N ASN A 740 9.59 35.91 10.76
CA ASN A 740 8.45 36.68 11.26
C ASN A 740 7.41 35.75 11.90
N VAL A 741 7.03 36.01 13.15
CA VAL A 741 5.96 35.28 13.86
C VAL A 741 4.95 36.28 14.39
N LYS A 742 3.68 36.09 14.03
CA LYS A 742 2.57 36.89 14.55
C LYS A 742 1.61 35.99 15.30
N MET A 743 1.23 36.36 16.51
CA MET A 743 0.27 35.59 17.30
C MET A 743 -0.90 36.48 17.74
N ASP A 744 -2.07 35.88 17.95
CA ASP A 744 -3.11 36.56 18.74
C ASP A 744 -2.81 36.50 20.25
N ASP A 745 -3.37 37.44 20.99
CA ASP A 745 -3.22 37.55 22.44
C ASP A 745 -3.63 36.28 23.20
N THR A 746 -4.62 35.54 22.68
CA THR A 746 -5.15 34.32 23.28
C THR A 746 -4.19 33.14 23.12
N SER A 747 -3.58 32.97 21.96
CA SER A 747 -2.63 31.89 21.65
C SER A 747 -1.30 32.15 22.33
N ALA A 748 -0.85 33.40 22.35
CA ALA A 748 0.35 33.82 23.07
C ALA A 748 0.24 33.56 24.57
N ALA A 749 -0.91 33.87 25.19
CA ALA A 749 -1.15 33.59 26.61
C ALA A 749 -1.19 32.09 26.95
N LYS A 750 -1.43 31.22 25.96
CA LYS A 750 -1.47 29.75 26.11
C LYS A 750 -0.19 29.07 25.62
N LEU A 751 0.85 29.83 25.28
CA LEU A 751 2.15 29.30 24.92
C LEU A 751 2.83 28.70 26.17
N ASN A 752 3.18 27.44 26.09
CA ASN A 752 3.95 26.74 27.12
C ASN A 752 5.25 26.21 26.51
N ALA A 753 6.37 26.80 26.93
CA ALA A 753 7.69 26.53 26.37
C ALA A 753 8.65 26.12 27.49
N SER A 754 9.06 24.85 27.52
CA SER A 754 9.87 24.31 28.61
C SER A 754 11.02 23.43 28.12
N SER A 755 12.16 23.47 28.82
CA SER A 755 13.27 22.54 28.57
C SER A 755 13.94 22.06 29.86
N THR A 756 14.47 20.84 29.90
CA THR A 756 15.26 20.41 31.08
C THR A 756 16.65 21.05 31.08
N SER A 757 17.42 20.99 29.99
CA SER A 757 18.79 21.57 29.95
C SER A 757 19.09 22.49 28.77
N GLY A 758 18.16 22.68 27.83
CA GLY A 758 18.27 23.66 26.75
C GLY A 758 17.44 24.92 27.01
N THR A 759 16.93 25.58 25.97
CA THR A 759 16.14 26.80 26.16
C THR A 759 14.65 26.48 26.32
N GLY A 760 13.92 27.10 27.26
CA GLY A 760 12.46 27.00 27.29
C GLY A 760 11.86 27.59 26.01
N LEU A 761 12.03 28.90 25.81
CA LEU A 761 11.64 29.64 24.60
C LEU A 761 12.85 30.32 23.95
N LYS A 762 13.15 29.98 22.70
CA LYS A 762 14.24 30.56 21.92
C LYS A 762 13.71 31.48 20.81
N LEU A 763 14.20 32.71 20.78
CA LEU A 763 14.04 33.63 19.65
C LEU A 763 15.36 33.63 18.87
N ALA A 764 15.37 32.93 17.74
CA ALA A 764 16.57 32.72 16.92
C ALA A 764 16.89 33.94 16.04
N ASP A 765 17.98 33.86 15.28
CA ASP A 765 18.40 34.94 14.38
C ASP A 765 17.30 35.29 13.38
N ASN A 766 17.04 36.59 13.23
CA ASN A 766 15.97 37.18 12.42
C ASN A 766 14.55 36.90 12.93
N ALA A 767 14.38 36.48 14.19
CA ALA A 767 13.06 36.37 14.80
C ALA A 767 12.43 37.75 14.98
N ASN A 768 11.28 37.97 14.38
CA ASN A 768 10.47 39.19 14.50
C ASN A 768 9.07 38.81 15.00
N VAL A 769 8.85 38.99 16.30
CA VAL A 769 7.68 38.44 17.00
C VAL A 769 6.73 39.57 17.39
N SER A 770 5.47 39.48 16.97
CA SER A 770 4.46 40.50 17.28
C SER A 770 3.13 39.90 17.73
N ILE A 771 2.47 40.54 18.69
CA ILE A 771 1.15 40.13 19.20
C ILE A 771 0.07 41.10 18.76
N GLN A 772 -1.08 40.58 18.34
CA GLN A 772 -2.24 41.38 17.95
C GLN A 772 -3.50 40.92 18.67
N THR A 773 -4.40 41.86 18.95
CA THR A 773 -5.75 41.53 19.40
C THR A 773 -6.61 41.25 18.17
N ILE A 774 -7.20 40.05 18.15
CA ILE A 774 -8.18 39.66 17.13
C ILE A 774 -9.57 39.76 17.76
N THR A 775 -10.41 40.63 17.21
CA THR A 775 -11.81 40.75 17.64
C THR A 775 -12.72 40.23 16.53
N LYS A 776 -13.57 39.26 16.87
CA LYS A 776 -14.63 38.73 15.99
C LYS A 776 -15.98 39.22 16.51
N VAL A 777 -16.73 39.94 15.68
CA VAL A 777 -18.08 40.42 16.00
C VAL A 777 -19.07 39.86 15.00
N THR A 778 -20.04 39.09 15.47
CA THR A 778 -21.21 38.71 14.66
C THR A 778 -22.23 39.84 14.70
N GLN A 779 -22.61 40.34 13.53
CA GLN A 779 -23.53 41.45 13.35
C GLN A 779 -24.55 41.15 12.25
N GLU A 780 -25.66 41.89 12.19
CA GLU A 780 -26.56 41.84 11.04
C GLU A 780 -25.82 42.31 9.78
N LYS A 781 -25.84 41.50 8.74
CA LYS A 781 -25.32 41.81 7.42
C LYS A 781 -26.16 42.92 6.82
N LYS A 782 -25.50 43.98 6.34
CA LYS A 782 -26.18 45.16 5.80
C LYS A 782 -25.99 45.27 4.29
N ASP A 783 -27.03 45.73 3.59
CA ASP A 783 -26.93 46.10 2.19
C ASP A 783 -26.15 47.42 2.01
N ALA A 784 -25.96 47.85 0.76
CA ALA A 784 -25.24 49.09 0.44
C ALA A 784 -25.90 50.36 1.05
N ASP A 785 -27.18 50.29 1.43
CA ASP A 785 -27.93 51.38 2.05
C ASP A 785 -27.96 51.27 3.59
N GLY A 786 -27.34 50.23 4.16
CA GLY A 786 -27.24 50.01 5.61
C GLY A 786 -28.43 49.27 6.23
N ASN A 787 -29.33 48.71 5.43
CA ASN A 787 -30.47 47.92 5.93
C ASN A 787 -30.08 46.45 6.13
N PRO A 788 -30.68 45.74 7.10
CA PRO A 788 -30.44 44.30 7.26
C PRO A 788 -30.81 43.55 5.98
N VAL A 789 -29.87 42.79 5.45
CA VAL A 789 -30.15 41.79 4.42
C VAL A 789 -30.99 40.72 5.08
N LEU A 790 -32.15 40.38 4.51
CA LEU A 790 -33.04 39.37 5.09
C LEU A 790 -32.86 38.03 4.37
N ASP A 791 -32.92 36.94 5.13
CA ASP A 791 -32.95 35.58 4.61
C ASP A 791 -34.32 35.24 3.98
N ALA A 792 -34.47 34.01 3.48
CA ALA A 792 -35.70 33.54 2.85
C ALA A 792 -36.93 33.55 3.78
N ASP A 793 -36.72 33.58 5.10
CA ASP A 793 -37.76 33.60 6.13
C ASP A 793 -38.04 35.01 6.67
N GLY A 794 -37.32 36.03 6.16
CA GLY A 794 -37.47 37.43 6.56
C GLY A 794 -36.70 37.82 7.82
N ASN A 795 -35.75 36.99 8.29
CA ASN A 795 -34.87 37.33 9.41
C ASN A 795 -33.59 38.02 8.90
N PRO A 796 -32.98 38.93 9.66
CA PRO A 796 -31.67 39.47 9.34
C PRO A 796 -30.61 38.38 9.16
N GLU A 797 -30.01 38.29 7.98
CA GLU A 797 -28.76 37.55 7.76
C GLU A 797 -27.68 38.16 8.66
N THR A 798 -26.84 37.33 9.26
CA THR A 798 -25.69 37.79 10.06
C THR A 798 -24.38 37.59 9.31
N GLU A 799 -23.42 38.48 9.51
CA GLU A 799 -22.03 38.35 9.08
C GLU A 799 -21.08 38.42 10.28
N THR A 800 -19.92 37.79 10.19
CA THR A 800 -18.86 37.92 11.21
C THR A 800 -17.76 38.82 10.65
N ILE A 801 -17.53 39.95 11.32
CA ILE A 801 -16.44 40.88 11.01
C ILE A 801 -15.25 40.56 11.92
N THR A 802 -14.08 40.33 11.32
CA THR A 802 -12.82 40.12 12.04
C THR A 802 -11.95 41.36 11.89
N THR A 803 -11.56 42.00 13.00
CA THR A 803 -10.62 43.12 13.03
C THR A 803 -9.34 42.72 13.74
N GLN A 804 -8.19 43.20 13.23
CA GLN A 804 -6.86 42.96 13.81
C GLN A 804 -6.24 44.32 14.19
N ALA A 805 -5.74 44.44 15.43
CA ALA A 805 -5.03 45.63 15.91
C ALA A 805 -3.84 45.22 16.78
N PRO A 806 -2.75 46.02 16.84
CA PRO A 806 -1.70 45.82 17.83
C PRO A 806 -2.25 45.79 19.25
N VAL A 807 -1.65 44.98 20.13
CA VAL A 807 -2.04 44.97 21.54
C VAL A 807 -1.70 46.30 22.21
N THR A 808 -2.55 46.74 23.15
CA THR A 808 -2.32 47.93 23.98
C THR A 808 -1.82 47.59 25.38
N THR A 809 -1.94 46.31 25.76
CA THR A 809 -1.38 45.73 26.99
C THR A 809 -0.49 44.57 26.55
N PRO A 810 0.77 44.49 27.01
CA PRO A 810 1.68 43.47 26.52
C PRO A 810 1.29 42.09 27.03
N VAL A 811 1.54 41.05 26.21
CA VAL A 811 1.29 39.65 26.56
C VAL A 811 2.58 39.02 27.06
N THR A 812 2.50 38.29 28.17
CA THR A 812 3.66 37.59 28.73
C THR A 812 3.91 36.28 27.98
N LEU A 813 5.09 36.15 27.37
CA LEU A 813 5.58 34.87 26.86
C LEU A 813 6.50 34.25 27.91
N THR A 814 6.13 33.06 28.39
CA THR A 814 6.87 32.37 29.44
C THR A 814 7.75 31.28 28.85
N GLY A 815 9.01 31.24 29.29
CA GLY A 815 9.93 30.14 29.02
C GLY A 815 10.56 29.63 30.31
N THR A 816 10.54 28.32 30.52
CA THR A 816 11.11 27.70 31.73
C THR A 816 12.21 26.73 31.37
N SER A 817 13.33 26.78 32.08
CA SER A 817 14.33 25.72 32.01
C SER A 817 14.83 25.32 33.39
N GLU A 818 15.03 24.01 33.59
CA GLU A 818 15.66 23.53 34.83
C GLU A 818 17.13 23.99 34.84
N GLN A 819 17.98 23.44 33.97
CA GLN A 819 19.43 23.66 33.95
C GLN A 819 19.92 24.60 32.85
N GLY A 820 19.10 24.89 31.83
CA GLY A 820 19.43 25.76 30.70
C GLY A 820 18.89 27.18 30.86
N SER A 821 18.45 27.79 29.77
CA SER A 821 17.88 29.14 29.78
C SER A 821 16.35 29.08 29.72
N GLY A 822 15.62 29.78 30.59
CA GLY A 822 14.17 29.91 30.44
C GLY A 822 13.80 30.53 29.10
N ILE A 823 14.40 31.69 28.78
CA ILE A 823 14.29 32.36 27.48
C ILE A 823 15.69 32.70 26.95
N ALA A 824 15.92 32.57 25.64
CA ALA A 824 17.14 33.05 25.00
C ALA A 824 16.88 33.80 23.70
N THR A 825 17.67 34.84 23.43
CA THR A 825 17.72 35.55 22.14
C THR A 825 19.09 35.38 21.48
N GLU A 826 19.12 35.18 20.17
CA GLU A 826 20.35 35.06 19.38
C GLU A 826 20.23 35.78 18.05
N GLY A 827 21.32 36.39 17.55
CA GLY A 827 21.33 37.08 16.26
C GLY A 827 20.54 38.39 16.30
N ASN A 828 19.69 38.65 15.31
CA ASN A 828 18.87 39.85 15.21
C ASN A 828 17.42 39.52 15.59
N VAL A 829 16.95 40.03 16.73
CA VAL A 829 15.62 39.76 17.27
C VAL A 829 14.86 41.07 17.43
N SER A 830 13.58 41.08 17.03
CA SER A 830 12.65 42.17 17.27
C SER A 830 11.39 41.65 17.98
N ILE A 831 10.91 42.38 18.99
CA ILE A 831 9.67 42.05 19.71
C ILE A 831 8.72 43.25 19.76
N SER A 832 7.41 42.99 19.67
CA SER A 832 6.34 43.97 19.84
C SER A 832 5.10 43.37 20.52
N GLY A 833 4.57 44.07 21.52
CA GLY A 833 3.44 43.65 22.35
C GLY A 833 3.77 42.55 23.36
N ILE A 834 5.04 42.34 23.72
CA ILE A 834 5.52 41.14 24.43
C ILE A 834 6.30 41.49 25.69
N VAL A 835 5.99 40.84 26.81
CA VAL A 835 6.93 40.71 27.94
C VAL A 835 7.56 39.31 27.92
N LEU A 836 8.87 39.24 27.73
CA LEU A 836 9.63 38.00 27.89
C LEU A 836 9.79 37.70 29.39
N ASN A 837 9.21 36.60 29.86
CA ASN A 837 9.27 36.18 31.27
C ASN A 837 9.99 34.83 31.39
N GLY A 838 11.29 34.87 31.62
CA GLY A 838 12.11 33.67 31.79
C GLY A 838 12.39 33.37 33.26
N SER A 839 12.25 32.10 33.64
CA SER A 839 12.57 31.67 35.00
C SER A 839 13.31 30.34 35.07
N THR A 840 14.13 30.19 36.11
CA THR A 840 14.82 28.94 36.44
C THR A 840 14.73 28.63 37.93
N THR A 841 14.66 27.34 38.26
CA THR A 841 14.64 26.83 39.63
C THR A 841 15.92 26.12 40.02
N ALA A 842 16.85 25.85 39.09
CA ALA A 842 18.07 25.11 39.39
C ALA A 842 19.25 26.02 39.79
N ASP A 843 20.29 25.38 40.33
CA ASP A 843 21.49 26.06 40.82
C ASP A 843 22.42 26.54 39.70
N THR A 844 22.28 26.00 38.48
CA THR A 844 23.12 26.38 37.32
C THR A 844 22.34 26.98 36.16
N GLY A 845 21.00 27.04 36.25
CA GLY A 845 20.16 27.55 35.18
C GLY A 845 20.21 29.07 35.03
N THR A 846 19.70 29.56 33.91
CA THR A 846 19.51 30.98 33.60
C THR A 846 18.02 31.27 33.36
N GLY A 847 17.47 32.35 33.93
CA GLY A 847 16.08 32.74 33.67
C GLY A 847 15.92 33.27 32.24
N VAL A 848 16.61 34.35 31.90
CA VAL A 848 16.66 34.96 30.56
C VAL A 848 18.12 35.16 30.14
N SER A 849 18.48 34.76 28.92
CA SER A 849 19.79 35.02 28.29
C SER A 849 19.60 35.90 27.06
N LEU A 850 20.02 37.15 27.15
CA LEU A 850 19.98 38.10 26.03
C LEU A 850 21.34 38.10 25.31
N GLY A 851 21.31 37.82 24.01
CA GLY A 851 22.46 37.91 23.11
C GLY A 851 22.08 38.46 21.74
N GLY A 852 23.09 38.91 20.98
CA GLY A 852 22.88 39.51 19.67
C GLY A 852 22.24 40.90 19.73
N ASN A 853 21.57 41.31 18.66
CA ASN A 853 20.83 42.57 18.59
C ASN A 853 19.37 42.32 18.99
N LEU A 854 18.92 42.91 20.09
CA LEU A 854 17.51 42.88 20.51
C LEU A 854 16.90 44.27 20.31
N THR A 855 15.90 44.36 19.44
CA THR A 855 15.11 45.58 19.22
C THR A 855 13.78 45.47 19.95
N ILE A 856 13.47 46.47 20.77
CA ILE A 856 12.17 46.66 21.42
C ILE A 856 11.38 47.67 20.59
N ALA A 857 10.43 47.19 19.78
CA ALA A 857 9.81 47.99 18.72
C ALA A 857 8.65 48.90 19.19
N ASP A 858 8.26 48.83 20.46
CA ASP A 858 7.20 49.63 21.07
C ASP A 858 7.53 50.00 22.53
N ASP A 859 6.67 50.78 23.17
CA ASP A 859 6.84 51.29 24.54
C ASP A 859 6.14 50.45 25.62
N ILE A 860 5.72 49.22 25.27
CA ILE A 860 5.04 48.28 26.16
C ILE A 860 5.76 46.93 26.32
N SER A 861 6.63 46.57 25.37
CA SER A 861 7.37 45.31 25.38
C SER A 861 8.49 45.34 26.43
N GLY A 862 8.77 44.20 27.04
CA GLY A 862 9.64 44.14 28.22
C GLY A 862 10.37 42.82 28.41
N VAL A 863 11.30 42.82 29.37
CA VAL A 863 11.99 41.63 29.85
C VAL A 863 11.84 41.56 31.37
N THR A 864 11.39 40.42 31.86
CA THR A 864 11.34 40.08 33.29
C THR A 864 12.06 38.75 33.48
N ALA A 865 12.96 38.71 34.46
CA ALA A 865 13.79 37.54 34.68
C ALA A 865 13.80 37.12 36.16
N GLY A 866 13.66 35.81 36.42
CA GLY A 866 13.60 35.28 37.78
C GLY A 866 14.47 34.04 37.98
N ALA A 867 15.06 33.92 39.17
CA ALA A 867 15.70 32.68 39.62
C ALA A 867 15.34 32.39 41.08
N THR A 868 14.76 31.22 41.36
CA THR A 868 14.45 30.82 42.75
C THR A 868 15.52 29.93 43.37
N GLY A 869 16.33 29.26 42.54
CA GLY A 869 17.52 28.51 42.94
C GLY A 869 18.78 29.38 43.01
N ASN A 870 19.97 28.76 43.02
CA ASN A 870 21.25 29.49 43.01
C ASN A 870 21.73 29.91 41.59
N GLY A 871 20.91 29.74 40.56
CA GLY A 871 21.21 30.13 39.18
C GLY A 871 21.24 31.65 38.94
N THR A 872 21.30 32.05 37.66
CA THR A 872 21.30 33.47 37.26
C THR A 872 19.93 33.88 36.73
N ALA A 873 19.32 34.99 37.19
CA ALA A 873 18.03 35.40 36.65
C ALA A 873 18.18 35.96 35.22
N LEU A 874 19.05 36.95 35.00
CA LEU A 874 19.32 37.54 33.69
C LEU A 874 20.81 37.45 33.32
N VAL A 875 21.12 36.95 32.13
CA VAL A 875 22.45 37.04 31.51
C VAL A 875 22.37 37.96 30.29
N VAL A 876 23.24 38.96 30.22
CA VAL A 876 23.43 39.82 29.05
C VAL A 876 24.81 39.50 28.46
N ASN A 877 24.85 38.88 27.29
CA ASN A 877 26.08 38.32 26.72
C ASN A 877 26.27 38.73 25.27
N ASN A 878 27.23 39.63 25.01
CA ASN A 878 27.45 40.22 23.68
C ASN A 878 26.13 40.73 23.06
N ALA A 879 25.34 41.45 23.87
CA ALA A 879 24.04 41.94 23.45
C ALA A 879 24.09 43.43 23.13
N SER A 880 23.44 43.82 22.03
CA SER A 880 23.10 45.21 21.72
C SER A 880 21.59 45.37 21.89
N ILE A 881 21.16 46.04 22.95
CA ILE A 881 19.73 46.25 23.22
C ILE A 881 19.35 47.64 22.73
N HIS A 882 18.54 47.69 21.68
CA HIS A 882 18.00 48.92 21.10
C HIS A 882 16.58 49.10 21.61
N SER A 883 16.38 50.13 22.42
CA SER A 883 15.11 50.44 23.08
C SER A 883 14.30 51.49 22.30
N ASP A 884 14.40 51.51 20.97
CA ASP A 884 13.88 52.55 20.08
C ASP A 884 12.45 53.00 20.39
N GLY A 885 11.53 52.06 20.68
CA GLY A 885 10.14 52.39 21.03
C GLY A 885 9.99 53.16 22.36
N TYR A 886 10.88 52.92 23.32
CA TYR A 886 10.95 53.65 24.59
C TYR A 886 11.57 55.03 24.40
N THR A 887 12.66 55.12 23.64
CA THR A 887 13.30 56.39 23.29
C THR A 887 12.33 57.32 22.54
N ASP A 888 11.60 56.81 21.57
CA ASP A 888 10.59 57.55 20.80
C ASP A 888 9.42 58.04 21.68
N SER A 889 9.11 57.31 22.76
CA SER A 889 8.06 57.68 23.73
C SER A 889 8.56 58.52 24.91
N GLY A 890 9.88 58.77 25.01
CA GLY A 890 10.51 59.51 26.10
C GLY A 890 10.46 58.78 27.45
N LYS A 891 10.47 57.45 27.45
CA LYS A 891 10.49 56.59 28.64
C LYS A 891 11.80 55.81 28.73
N ASP A 892 12.21 55.43 29.94
CA ASP A 892 13.34 54.54 30.13
C ASP A 892 12.92 53.07 29.95
N PHE A 893 13.75 52.28 29.26
CA PHE A 893 13.55 50.83 29.18
C PHE A 893 14.14 50.15 30.42
N VAL A 894 13.28 49.58 31.26
CA VAL A 894 13.67 48.97 32.54
C VAL A 894 13.58 47.45 32.49
N ILE A 895 14.70 46.77 32.76
CA ILE A 895 14.75 45.33 32.96
C ILE A 895 14.88 45.03 34.45
N ASN A 896 13.88 44.32 34.99
CA ASN A 896 13.89 43.87 36.38
C ASN A 896 14.26 42.39 36.43
N ALA A 897 15.27 42.06 37.24
CA ALA A 897 15.66 40.68 37.49
C ALA A 897 15.81 40.42 38.99
N SER A 898 15.27 39.29 39.47
CA SER A 898 15.31 38.95 40.88
C SER A 898 15.77 37.52 41.13
N VAL A 899 16.62 37.34 42.13
CA VAL A 899 17.02 36.02 42.66
C VAL A 899 16.65 35.90 44.13
N SER A 900 16.01 34.80 44.51
CA SER A 900 15.67 34.50 45.91
C SER A 900 16.60 33.48 46.58
N GLY A 901 17.42 32.77 45.81
CA GLY A 901 18.53 31.94 46.31
C GLY A 901 19.84 32.72 46.46
N ASN A 902 20.96 32.02 46.65
CA ASN A 902 22.31 32.63 46.72
C ASN A 902 22.91 32.92 45.33
N GLY A 903 22.09 32.95 44.27
CA GLY A 903 22.53 33.11 42.88
C GLY A 903 22.80 34.56 42.47
N THR A 904 22.79 34.82 41.16
CA THR A 904 23.04 36.17 40.60
C THR A 904 21.76 36.71 39.95
N ALA A 905 21.31 37.93 40.27
CA ALA A 905 20.12 38.48 39.63
C ALA A 905 20.40 38.93 38.19
N ILE A 906 21.46 39.71 37.97
CA ILE A 906 21.89 40.14 36.62
C ILE A 906 23.38 39.83 36.44
N LYS A 907 23.77 39.23 35.33
CA LYS A 907 25.16 39.03 34.93
C LYS A 907 25.40 39.60 33.54
N THR A 908 26.39 40.47 33.40
CA THR A 908 26.88 40.91 32.08
C THR A 908 28.17 40.19 31.73
N GLN A 909 28.35 39.87 30.45
CA GLN A 909 29.58 39.28 29.93
C GLN A 909 29.76 39.61 28.44
N GLY A 910 30.99 39.50 27.94
CA GLY A 910 31.29 39.89 26.57
C GLY A 910 31.22 41.41 26.36
N SER A 911 31.04 41.87 25.12
CA SER A 911 30.91 43.30 24.81
C SER A 911 29.44 43.64 24.54
N SER A 912 28.78 44.28 25.50
CA SER A 912 27.35 44.60 25.42
C SER A 912 27.13 46.12 25.34
N GLN A 913 26.30 46.54 24.39
CA GLN A 913 25.89 47.93 24.19
C GLN A 913 24.43 48.08 24.61
N LEU A 914 24.17 48.97 25.57
CA LEU A 914 22.87 49.11 26.20
C LEU A 914 22.42 50.55 25.99
N ASP A 915 21.62 50.82 24.95
CA ASP A 915 21.17 52.17 24.61
C ASP A 915 20.11 52.64 25.62
N GLU A 916 20.56 53.34 26.67
CA GLU A 916 19.73 53.90 27.76
C GLU A 916 18.90 52.86 28.53
N VAL A 917 19.41 51.63 28.65
CA VAL A 917 18.75 50.56 29.40
C VAL A 917 19.00 50.68 30.90
N VAL A 918 17.93 50.60 31.69
CA VAL A 918 17.99 50.51 33.16
C VAL A 918 17.95 49.04 33.58
N LEU A 919 19.01 48.60 34.27
CA LEU A 919 19.13 47.24 34.81
C LEU A 919 18.93 47.24 36.33
N ASN A 920 17.84 46.63 36.80
CA ASN A 920 17.51 46.54 38.22
C ASN A 920 17.63 45.08 38.71
N GLY A 921 18.71 44.77 39.44
CA GLY A 921 18.95 43.47 40.06
C GLY A 921 18.56 43.46 41.54
N ASN A 922 17.80 42.45 41.97
CA ASN A 922 17.44 42.25 43.38
C ASN A 922 17.81 40.83 43.85
N ALA A 923 18.58 40.70 44.93
CA ALA A 923 19.00 39.44 45.53
C ALA A 923 18.58 39.34 46.99
N THR A 924 17.60 38.50 47.31
CA THR A 924 17.01 38.41 48.67
C THR A 924 17.42 37.16 49.46
N GLY A 925 18.42 36.42 48.98
CA GLY A 925 18.89 35.18 49.58
C GLY A 925 20.39 35.16 49.83
N GLY A 926 21.04 36.33 49.96
CA GLY A 926 22.49 36.43 50.17
C GLY A 926 23.36 36.36 48.90
N GLY A 927 22.73 36.32 47.71
CA GLY A 927 23.41 36.25 46.40
C GLY A 927 23.99 37.57 45.89
N THR A 928 24.46 37.57 44.63
CA THR A 928 24.94 38.80 43.95
C THR A 928 23.78 39.47 43.19
N ALA A 929 23.44 40.74 43.45
CA ALA A 929 22.33 41.36 42.72
C ALA A 929 22.70 41.70 41.27
N VAL A 930 23.88 42.27 41.03
CA VAL A 930 24.43 42.48 39.68
C VAL A 930 25.91 42.09 39.63
N GLU A 931 26.30 41.23 38.70
CA GLU A 931 27.68 40.88 38.37
C GLU A 931 28.06 41.50 37.02
N LEU A 932 28.98 42.45 37.03
CA LEU A 932 29.49 43.12 35.83
C LEU A 932 30.77 42.43 35.35
N GLY A 933 30.68 41.81 34.18
CA GLY A 933 31.80 41.26 33.42
C GLY A 933 31.81 41.77 31.98
N GLY A 934 32.98 41.73 31.35
CA GLY A 934 33.16 42.21 29.97
C GLY A 934 33.00 43.73 29.82
N GLN A 935 32.77 44.23 28.61
CA GLN A 935 32.56 45.66 28.33
C GLN A 935 31.07 45.98 28.38
N VAL A 936 30.68 46.97 29.18
CA VAL A 936 29.31 47.47 29.32
C VAL A 936 29.31 48.98 29.10
N SER A 937 28.52 49.47 28.15
CA SER A 937 28.37 50.89 27.85
C SER A 937 26.90 51.33 27.84
N GLY A 938 26.62 52.54 28.35
CA GLY A 938 25.31 53.21 28.21
C GLY A 938 24.20 52.79 29.18
N ALA A 939 24.51 52.00 30.22
CA ALA A 939 23.49 51.46 31.13
C ALA A 939 23.39 52.20 32.48
N ASN A 940 22.17 52.26 33.02
CA ASN A 940 21.92 52.64 34.41
C ASN A 940 21.66 51.38 35.23
N ILE A 941 22.57 51.04 36.14
CA ILE A 941 22.58 49.75 36.84
C ILE A 941 22.32 49.96 38.32
N THR A 942 21.29 49.30 38.85
CA THR A 942 20.98 49.28 40.28
C THR A 942 20.95 47.85 40.80
N GLY A 943 21.78 47.54 41.80
CA GLY A 943 21.77 46.28 42.52
C GLY A 943 21.27 46.46 43.96
N THR A 944 20.36 45.61 44.41
CA THR A 944 19.90 45.54 45.80
C THR A 944 20.10 44.13 46.35
N SER A 945 20.74 43.99 47.50
CA SER A 945 20.94 42.72 48.19
C SER A 945 20.58 42.82 49.68
N ASP A 946 20.10 41.74 50.28
CA ASP A 946 19.86 41.67 51.72
C ASP A 946 21.17 41.50 52.51
N SER A 947 21.98 40.50 52.18
CA SER A 947 23.19 40.13 52.93
C SER A 947 24.39 39.79 52.05
N GLY A 948 24.22 39.79 50.72
CA GLY A 948 25.26 39.49 49.73
C GLY A 948 25.91 40.73 49.12
N THR A 949 26.45 40.57 47.90
CA THR A 949 27.07 41.67 47.14
C THR A 949 26.06 42.30 46.19
N ALA A 950 25.72 43.57 46.38
CA ALA A 950 24.69 44.19 45.54
C ALA A 950 25.20 44.46 44.11
N VAL A 951 26.42 44.97 43.94
CA VAL A 951 27.08 44.99 42.62
C VAL A 951 28.50 44.45 42.72
N ARG A 952 28.89 43.52 41.85
CA ARG A 952 30.25 42.96 41.76
C ARG A 952 30.83 43.17 40.36
N VAL A 953 31.92 43.93 40.27
CA VAL A 953 32.72 44.14 39.06
C VAL A 953 33.86 43.11 39.05
N THR A 954 33.90 42.30 38.00
CA THR A 954 34.81 41.14 37.87
C THR A 954 36.05 41.44 37.02
N ASP A 955 36.94 40.47 36.87
CA ASP A 955 38.20 40.64 36.13
C ASP A 955 37.97 40.86 34.63
N GLY A 956 38.64 41.87 34.07
CA GLY A 956 38.47 42.28 32.67
C GLY A 956 37.21 43.09 32.38
N ALA A 957 36.44 43.49 33.40
CA ALA A 957 35.26 44.31 33.22
C ALA A 957 35.64 45.76 32.83
N GLY A 958 35.02 46.29 31.78
CA GLY A 958 35.09 47.69 31.39
C GLY A 958 33.72 48.33 31.48
N VAL A 959 33.61 49.45 32.19
CA VAL A 959 32.38 50.22 32.33
C VAL A 959 32.60 51.58 31.71
N ASP A 960 31.80 51.92 30.71
CA ASP A 960 31.90 53.17 29.94
C ASP A 960 30.57 53.94 29.97
N GLY A 961 30.60 55.20 30.38
CA GLY A 961 29.43 56.08 30.41
C GLY A 961 28.21 55.51 31.15
N SER A 962 28.43 54.71 32.20
CA SER A 962 27.35 54.02 32.94
C SER A 962 27.31 54.44 34.41
N ALA A 963 26.11 54.56 34.98
CA ALA A 963 25.91 54.82 36.40
C ALA A 963 25.55 53.54 37.14
N VAL A 964 26.36 53.14 38.13
CA VAL A 964 26.23 51.88 38.86
C VAL A 964 25.99 52.14 40.33
N LYS A 965 24.87 51.66 40.87
CA LYS A 965 24.47 51.85 42.27
C LYS A 965 24.17 50.51 42.94
N GLY A 966 24.80 50.24 44.07
CA GLY A 966 24.60 49.05 44.87
C GLY A 966 24.12 49.37 46.27
N HIS A 967 23.15 48.61 46.78
CA HIS A 967 22.69 48.66 48.16
C HIS A 967 22.66 47.26 48.77
N SER A 968 23.36 47.04 49.88
CA SER A 968 23.30 45.78 50.64
C SER A 968 22.98 46.01 52.11
N ASP A 969 21.97 45.36 52.70
CA ASP A 969 21.61 45.65 54.11
C ASP A 969 22.79 45.30 55.05
N SER A 970 23.31 44.08 54.99
CA SER A 970 24.44 43.65 55.84
C SER A 970 25.68 43.15 55.08
N GLY A 971 25.67 43.16 53.75
CA GLY A 971 26.77 42.67 52.90
C GLY A 971 27.63 43.78 52.28
N THR A 972 28.03 43.61 51.02
CA THR A 972 28.84 44.61 50.30
C THR A 972 27.98 45.35 49.27
N GLY A 973 27.89 46.68 49.36
CA GLY A 973 27.12 47.49 48.39
C GLY A 973 27.71 47.40 46.98
N LEU A 974 29.00 47.66 46.84
CA LEU A 974 29.74 47.55 45.57
C LEU A 974 31.08 46.84 45.79
N GLN A 975 31.43 45.87 44.96
CA GLN A 975 32.71 45.16 45.03
C GLN A 975 33.43 45.17 43.68
N VAL A 976 34.70 45.55 43.65
CA VAL A 976 35.60 45.42 42.50
C VAL A 976 36.64 44.37 42.84
N SER A 977 36.45 43.13 42.35
CA SER A 977 37.25 41.97 42.75
C SER A 977 38.32 41.54 41.74
N GLY A 978 38.33 42.10 40.53
CA GLY A 978 39.32 41.80 39.47
C GLY A 978 39.94 43.05 38.84
N ASN A 979 40.61 42.93 37.70
CA ASN A 979 41.15 44.06 36.94
C ASN A 979 40.01 44.77 36.18
N ALA A 980 39.51 45.88 36.72
CA ALA A 980 38.42 46.65 36.13
C ALA A 980 38.92 47.97 35.51
N SER A 981 38.27 48.40 34.43
CA SER A 981 38.49 49.70 33.80
C SER A 981 37.23 50.55 33.84
N LEU A 982 37.32 51.81 34.29
CA LEU A 982 36.22 52.76 34.28
C LEU A 982 36.54 53.95 33.37
N ASN A 983 35.60 54.31 32.51
CA ASN A 983 35.67 55.51 31.69
C ASN A 983 34.36 56.30 31.89
N ASN A 984 34.47 57.57 32.28
CA ASN A 984 33.33 58.45 32.57
C ASN A 984 32.19 57.75 33.35
N SER A 985 32.54 56.97 34.39
CA SER A 985 31.58 56.09 35.09
C SER A 985 31.54 56.34 36.59
N ASP A 986 30.32 56.39 37.12
CA ASP A 986 30.02 56.61 38.53
C ASP A 986 29.61 55.30 39.20
N LEU A 987 30.46 54.77 40.08
CA LEU A 987 30.23 53.54 40.83
C LEU A 987 29.95 53.88 42.30
N SER A 988 28.78 53.50 42.81
CA SER A 988 28.34 53.80 44.16
C SER A 988 27.84 52.58 44.90
N GLY A 989 28.32 52.36 46.10
CA GLY A 989 27.89 51.27 46.98
C GLY A 989 27.43 51.80 48.34
N THR A 990 26.32 51.29 48.83
CA THR A 990 25.76 51.63 50.14
C THR A 990 25.49 50.36 50.94
N THR A 991 25.62 50.46 52.25
CA THR A 991 25.25 49.38 53.17
C THR A 991 24.67 49.92 54.47
N GLN A 992 23.91 49.10 55.21
CA GLN A 992 23.55 49.43 56.58
C GLN A 992 24.71 49.07 57.52
N THR A 993 25.05 47.79 57.65
CA THR A 993 26.04 47.31 58.65
C THR A 993 27.29 46.63 58.07
N GLY A 994 27.41 46.50 56.74
CA GLY A 994 28.51 45.80 56.06
C GLY A 994 29.60 46.73 55.48
N THR A 995 29.99 46.52 54.23
CA THR A 995 30.93 47.41 53.50
C THR A 995 30.24 48.16 52.37
N GLY A 996 30.31 49.50 52.36
CA GLY A 996 29.67 50.33 51.32
C GLY A 996 30.24 50.01 49.93
N ALA A 997 31.55 50.16 49.73
CA ALA A 997 32.26 49.68 48.56
C ALA A 997 33.59 48.96 48.92
N ALA A 998 34.01 47.97 48.14
CA ALA A 998 35.24 47.22 48.35
C ALA A 998 36.03 47.10 47.05
N VAL A 999 37.30 47.50 47.03
CA VAL A 999 38.22 47.30 45.89
C VAL A 999 39.28 46.31 46.32
N THR A 1000 39.12 45.04 45.96
CA THR A 1000 40.04 43.95 46.32
C THR A 1000 40.89 43.47 45.13
N GLY A 1001 40.68 44.04 43.94
CA GLY A 1001 41.44 43.79 42.70
C GLY A 1001 42.24 45.00 42.24
N SER A 1002 42.44 45.14 40.92
CA SER A 1002 43.07 46.33 40.32
C SER A 1002 42.02 47.18 39.62
N LEU A 1003 41.95 48.45 39.96
CA LEU A 1003 41.04 49.41 39.34
C LEU A 1003 41.84 50.43 38.54
N THR A 1004 41.58 50.54 37.24
CA THR A 1004 42.07 51.63 36.39
C THR A 1004 40.90 52.53 36.02
N ALA A 1005 41.01 53.83 36.22
CA ALA A 1005 39.94 54.77 35.91
C ALA A 1005 40.50 56.09 35.37
N ASP A 1006 39.68 56.81 34.61
CA ASP A 1006 39.97 58.22 34.29
C ASP A 1006 39.61 59.17 35.45
N THR A 1007 40.02 60.43 35.33
CA THR A 1007 39.79 61.43 36.38
C THR A 1007 38.32 61.87 36.51
N SER A 1008 37.46 61.51 35.56
CA SER A 1008 36.01 61.71 35.62
C SER A 1008 35.27 60.56 36.31
N SER A 1009 35.94 59.44 36.56
CA SER A 1009 35.35 58.25 37.16
C SER A 1009 35.61 58.19 38.66
N GLN A 1010 34.64 57.66 39.39
CA GLN A 1010 34.67 57.66 40.85
C GLN A 1010 33.99 56.43 41.46
N VAL A 1011 34.53 55.98 42.59
CA VAL A 1011 34.00 54.90 43.43
C VAL A 1011 33.59 55.49 44.77
N THR A 1012 32.32 55.38 45.11
CA THR A 1012 31.77 55.88 46.37
C THR A 1012 31.26 54.72 47.23
N GLY A 1013 31.51 54.76 48.53
CA GLY A 1013 31.08 53.72 49.47
C GLY A 1013 30.51 54.33 50.75
N SER A 1014 29.28 54.00 51.13
CA SER A 1014 28.63 54.55 52.33
C SER A 1014 28.10 53.47 53.27
N ALA A 1015 28.44 53.55 54.57
CA ALA A 1015 27.90 52.72 55.63
C ALA A 1015 27.01 53.55 56.59
N THR A 1016 25.71 53.23 56.57
CA THR A 1016 24.65 54.09 57.15
C THR A 1016 24.24 53.73 58.58
N GLN A 1017 24.70 52.59 59.13
CA GLN A 1017 24.47 52.19 60.52
C GLN A 1017 25.78 51.81 61.23
N ASP A 1018 25.67 51.51 62.53
CA ASP A 1018 26.82 51.19 63.38
C ASP A 1018 27.51 49.88 62.93
N GLY A 1019 28.84 49.90 62.92
CA GLY A 1019 29.70 48.74 62.63
C GLY A 1019 30.16 48.61 61.17
N GLY A 1020 29.53 49.31 60.23
CA GLY A 1020 29.88 49.24 58.81
C GLY A 1020 31.06 50.13 58.38
N THR A 1021 31.74 49.75 57.30
CA THR A 1021 32.87 50.48 56.68
C THR A 1021 32.41 51.16 55.38
N GLY A 1022 32.79 52.41 55.13
CA GLY A 1022 32.43 53.14 53.90
C GLY A 1022 33.04 52.49 52.66
N VAL A 1023 34.35 52.59 52.49
CA VAL A 1023 35.13 51.91 51.44
C VAL A 1023 36.23 51.04 52.07
N THR A 1024 36.43 49.82 51.58
CA THR A 1024 37.65 49.03 51.83
C THR A 1024 38.48 48.94 50.55
N VAL A 1025 39.78 49.18 50.62
CA VAL A 1025 40.73 48.93 49.52
C VAL A 1025 41.76 47.91 49.99
N ASP A 1026 41.87 46.81 49.26
CA ASP A 1026 42.76 45.68 49.48
C ASP A 1026 43.31 45.22 48.11
N GLY A 1027 43.92 46.17 47.39
CA GLY A 1027 44.22 46.04 45.96
C GLY A 1027 44.93 47.27 45.40
N SER A 1028 44.86 47.47 44.07
CA SER A 1028 45.47 48.61 43.39
C SER A 1028 44.44 49.56 42.77
N VAL A 1029 44.69 50.87 42.81
CA VAL A 1029 43.82 51.90 42.21
C VAL A 1029 44.66 52.92 41.43
N THR A 1030 44.35 53.10 40.15
CA THR A 1030 45.02 54.07 39.26
C THR A 1030 44.00 55.09 38.70
N GLY A 1031 44.22 56.38 38.93
CA GLY A 1031 43.49 57.50 38.29
C GLY A 1031 42.07 57.83 38.81
N ALA A 1032 41.50 57.03 39.72
CA ALA A 1032 40.12 57.18 40.23
C ALA A 1032 39.99 58.12 41.45
N THR A 1033 38.79 58.70 41.64
CA THR A 1033 38.38 59.25 42.95
C THR A 1033 37.69 58.17 43.78
N VAL A 1034 38.15 57.94 45.01
CA VAL A 1034 37.53 56.99 45.95
C VAL A 1034 36.99 57.76 47.15
N THR A 1035 35.68 57.73 47.38
CA THR A 1035 35.04 58.46 48.49
C THR A 1035 34.32 57.52 49.43
N GLY A 1036 34.64 57.55 50.71
CA GLY A 1036 34.02 56.72 51.74
C GLY A 1036 33.30 57.51 52.82
N ASP A 1037 32.09 57.09 53.18
CA ASP A 1037 31.32 57.64 54.29
C ASP A 1037 30.94 56.54 55.29
N ALA A 1038 31.07 56.80 56.60
CA ALA A 1038 30.68 55.83 57.62
C ALA A 1038 30.04 56.49 58.85
N THR A 1039 29.05 55.82 59.45
CA THR A 1039 28.47 56.25 60.72
C THR A 1039 29.44 55.95 61.87
N SER A 1040 29.77 54.68 62.12
CA SER A 1040 30.63 54.33 63.26
C SER A 1040 31.93 53.58 62.94
N GLY A 1041 32.08 53.03 61.73
CA GLY A 1041 33.31 52.37 61.28
C GLY A 1041 34.25 53.30 60.50
N ASP A 1042 35.26 52.71 59.85
CA ASP A 1042 36.22 53.45 59.03
C ASP A 1042 35.54 53.93 57.74
N ALA A 1043 35.69 55.20 57.38
CA ALA A 1043 35.13 55.73 56.14
C ALA A 1043 35.88 55.19 54.93
N VAL A 1044 37.21 55.18 54.95
CA VAL A 1044 38.05 54.42 54.00
C VAL A 1044 39.07 53.58 54.76
N ARG A 1045 39.07 52.26 54.55
CA ARG A 1045 40.01 51.32 55.15
C ARG A 1045 40.91 50.73 54.07
N ILE A 1046 42.21 50.97 54.17
CA ILE A 1046 43.25 50.53 53.24
C ILE A 1046 44.06 49.40 53.89
N ALA A 1047 44.07 48.22 53.28
CA ALA A 1047 44.72 47.02 53.78
C ALA A 1047 46.20 46.91 53.36
N ASP A 1048 46.91 45.97 53.99
CA ASP A 1048 48.34 45.71 53.78
C ASP A 1048 48.62 45.27 52.33
N GLY A 1049 49.58 45.91 51.67
CA GLY A 1049 49.95 45.64 50.29
C GLY A 1049 49.19 46.46 49.24
N SER A 1050 48.28 47.35 49.65
CA SER A 1050 47.52 48.20 48.72
C SER A 1050 48.39 49.25 48.02
N GLN A 1051 48.08 49.55 46.75
CA GLN A 1051 48.85 50.47 45.90
C GLN A 1051 47.95 51.49 45.22
N PHE A 1052 48.35 52.77 45.23
CA PHE A 1052 47.59 53.86 44.60
C PHE A 1052 48.50 54.67 43.68
N THR A 1053 48.02 54.96 42.47
CA THR A 1053 48.76 55.78 41.49
C THR A 1053 47.84 56.87 40.93
N GLY A 1054 48.12 58.14 41.24
CA GLY A 1054 47.31 59.28 40.78
C GLY A 1054 45.84 59.24 41.19
N ALA A 1055 45.50 58.63 42.33
CA ALA A 1055 44.13 58.52 42.85
C ALA A 1055 43.81 59.62 43.88
N ASP A 1056 42.53 60.01 44.02
CA ASP A 1056 42.05 60.96 45.03
C ASP A 1056 41.16 60.24 46.06
N ILE A 1057 41.67 60.03 47.28
CA ILE A 1057 40.99 59.24 48.32
C ILE A 1057 40.41 60.18 49.38
N LYS A 1058 39.09 60.15 49.56
CA LYS A 1058 38.32 60.98 50.50
C LYS A 1058 37.55 60.12 51.48
N GLY A 1059 37.57 60.46 52.76
CA GLY A 1059 36.87 59.66 53.78
C GLY A 1059 36.24 60.50 54.89
N THR A 1060 34.95 60.31 55.16
CA THR A 1060 34.20 61.02 56.21
C THR A 1060 33.50 60.05 57.18
N SER A 1061 33.90 60.03 58.45
CA SER A 1061 33.24 59.21 59.49
C SER A 1061 32.60 60.04 60.61
N VAL A 1062 31.55 59.54 61.29
CA VAL A 1062 31.02 60.20 62.50
C VAL A 1062 31.84 59.79 63.72
N THR A 1063 31.93 58.49 64.06
CA THR A 1063 32.68 58.02 65.25
C THR A 1063 33.92 57.18 64.94
N GLY A 1064 34.12 56.70 63.72
CA GLY A 1064 35.31 55.92 63.31
C GLY A 1064 36.39 56.78 62.63
N SER A 1065 37.38 56.15 62.00
CA SER A 1065 38.44 56.89 61.30
C SER A 1065 37.98 57.37 59.92
N GLY A 1066 38.36 58.58 59.52
CA GLY A 1066 38.13 59.10 58.17
C GLY A 1066 38.85 58.25 57.11
N ILE A 1067 40.16 58.06 57.28
CA ILE A 1067 40.95 57.09 56.50
C ILE A 1067 41.79 56.26 57.48
N LYS A 1068 41.85 54.94 57.30
CA LYS A 1068 42.70 54.02 58.06
C LYS A 1068 43.59 53.21 57.14
N THR A 1069 44.91 53.21 57.37
CA THR A 1069 45.85 52.35 56.65
C THR A 1069 46.40 51.24 57.55
N GLN A 1070 46.58 50.04 57.01
CA GLN A 1070 47.09 48.87 57.71
C GLN A 1070 48.25 48.26 56.93
N GLY A 1071 49.36 47.93 57.60
CA GLY A 1071 50.53 47.33 56.96
C GLY A 1071 51.29 48.29 56.04
N ASN A 1072 51.80 47.80 54.91
CA ASN A 1072 52.55 48.55 53.92
C ASN A 1072 51.61 49.04 52.81
N VAL A 1073 51.45 50.36 52.69
CA VAL A 1073 50.63 51.00 51.65
C VAL A 1073 51.53 51.92 50.81
N SER A 1074 51.42 51.84 49.48
CA SER A 1074 52.18 52.69 48.55
C SER A 1074 51.28 53.72 47.87
N LEU A 1075 51.72 54.98 47.87
CA LEU A 1075 51.12 56.11 47.20
C LEU A 1075 52.11 56.65 46.15
N GLU A 1076 51.71 56.64 44.89
CA GLU A 1076 52.54 57.05 43.75
C GLU A 1076 51.80 58.08 42.87
N GLY A 1077 52.55 58.80 42.03
CA GLY A 1077 52.01 59.56 40.90
C GLY A 1077 51.01 60.67 41.27
N GLY A 1078 51.23 61.36 42.39
CA GLY A 1078 50.37 62.46 42.85
C GLY A 1078 49.09 62.04 43.58
N THR A 1079 49.03 60.83 44.15
CA THR A 1079 47.88 60.36 44.95
C THR A 1079 47.62 61.24 46.18
N GLN A 1080 46.35 61.55 46.46
CA GLN A 1080 45.92 62.40 47.59
C GLN A 1080 45.07 61.62 48.60
N LEU A 1081 45.26 61.92 49.90
CA LEU A 1081 44.44 61.40 51.01
C LEU A 1081 43.79 62.57 51.77
N ALA A 1082 42.47 62.59 51.85
CA ALA A 1082 41.68 63.61 52.55
C ALA A 1082 40.66 62.96 53.49
N GLY A 1083 41.04 62.79 54.76
CA GLY A 1083 40.19 62.21 55.79
C GLY A 1083 39.55 63.24 56.72
N GLY A 1084 38.34 62.96 57.20
CA GLY A 1084 37.61 63.74 58.18
C GLY A 1084 36.82 62.83 59.13
N SER A 1085 36.79 63.17 60.42
CA SER A 1085 35.94 62.49 61.39
C SER A 1085 35.41 63.45 62.44
N GLN A 1086 34.16 63.26 62.90
CA GLN A 1086 33.57 64.12 63.94
C GLN A 1086 34.09 63.76 65.34
N GLN A 1087 34.21 62.47 65.64
CA GLN A 1087 34.61 61.95 66.97
C GLN A 1087 35.82 60.99 66.93
N GLY A 1088 36.23 60.51 65.75
CA GLY A 1088 37.39 59.64 65.55
C GLY A 1088 38.59 60.34 64.89
N ALA A 1089 39.58 59.57 64.42
CA ALA A 1089 40.76 60.13 63.76
C ALA A 1089 40.45 60.50 62.30
N ALA A 1090 40.93 61.66 61.81
CA ALA A 1090 40.83 62.00 60.40
C ALA A 1090 41.65 61.03 59.52
N LEU A 1091 42.86 60.68 59.96
CA LEU A 1091 43.75 59.70 59.32
C LEU A 1091 44.41 58.85 60.42
N ASP A 1092 44.26 57.53 60.35
CA ASP A 1092 44.81 56.53 61.28
C ASP A 1092 45.76 55.60 60.53
N VAL A 1093 47.08 55.74 60.76
CA VAL A 1093 48.11 55.00 60.04
C VAL A 1093 48.68 53.90 60.95
N SER A 1094 48.50 52.64 60.57
CA SER A 1094 49.03 51.49 61.29
C SER A 1094 49.94 50.64 60.39
N GLY A 1095 51.23 50.99 60.33
CA GLY A 1095 52.23 50.33 59.47
C GLY A 1095 53.10 51.34 58.71
N THR A 1096 53.52 51.00 57.48
CA THR A 1096 54.35 51.85 56.61
C THR A 1096 53.48 52.49 55.53
N LEU A 1097 53.51 53.82 55.43
CA LEU A 1097 52.93 54.57 54.32
C LEU A 1097 54.05 55.11 53.45
N ASN A 1098 54.29 54.48 52.30
CA ASN A 1098 55.32 54.88 51.34
C ASN A 1098 54.73 55.88 50.35
N HIS A 1099 55.40 57.01 50.16
CA HIS A 1099 54.97 58.06 49.25
C HIS A 1099 56.11 58.40 48.29
N ASP A 1100 55.93 58.07 47.01
CA ASP A 1100 56.80 58.52 45.92
C ASP A 1100 56.07 59.65 45.15
N PRO A 1101 56.54 60.91 45.22
CA PRO A 1101 55.83 62.08 44.71
C PRO A 1101 55.48 62.06 43.21
#